data_AF-A0A8D9E6K2-F1
#
_entry.id   AF-A0A8D9E6K2-F1
#
_cell.length_a   1.000
_cell.length_b   1.000
_cell.length_c   1.000
_cell.angle_alpha   90.00
_cell.angle_beta   90.00
_cell.angle_gamma   90.00
#
_symmetry.space_group_name_H-M   'P 1'
#
loop_
_entity.id
_entity.type
_entity.pdbx_description
1 polymer ?
#
loop_
_entity_poly.entity_id
_entity_poly.type
_entity_poly.pdbx_seq_one_letter_code
_entity_poly.pdbx_strand_id
1 'polypeptide(L)'
;MEFLNIEGALIPHQVINIRGDGACMFSSLSYLMYGEDNRAQEVRRQIVQYICRNWRRFKPFTMLESGDPYKTKAQYLESMMKHNTFGTTCELMAAGELYRYEFQVYRNGIMMITVGEASDGVKRLQFSGDLMRGHFNVLVPQVERVQASQETLNSLQGGDLMEVEVSHASRMVDNESISSTETVEQNVHHRGKKRRKRFTHNIRKKQLIEANTSYTKKKPDVNKKAVSKYQNKHSHDVQQANQNYNDVRRKERLKPWSQKSLSALDYNPEINYANDKIVCLGDLVTCQWCLAKKWKHESPGLCCCGGKVRLPPPRLLPEPLFSLLTNNHPESEHFLINLRKYNSCFQMTSFGAKEIREGNFMPTFKVQGQVYHRIGSLLPPPELQPAFLQIYFVGDDEKETDIRCQNFPATKPYLVRQLQTMLHQYNPYIREFKIALESTPIDVQFKVVIQANKKPADGHRGRFNAPVTNEVAVVIVGQEFDRRDIILHSRDASLKRVSETHRSYDALQYPLMFCFGEDGYAIDIPQRHPDTQAALNKTVSAASFYAYLIMERQNTENMLLLFRGLLNQFLVDMYAKIETERLNFIRCNQTSLRAENYVHLRDAVQQSDGDIGEIGKMVILPSSFTGGPRYMHERTQDAMTYVRIYGRPDLFITFTSSPKWHDIHKQLKDGQKPQDRHDLVARVFHLKLKQMMNLLTKGQVFGPTICYMYTCEWQKRGLPHSHILIWLFEKIRPHEIDHVISAEIPNVEDDPILHEVVTKNMIHGPCGTLNQNAPCMVDGICSKRYPRTLVAETITGNDGYPLYRRRSIADNGRSTIVKVNRQEIEVDNRWIVPYSPVLSKTFKAHINVESCHSVKSIKYICKYVTKGSDMAMIGISAGNSNDEIIQYQMGRYVSSNEAMWRIFSFPIHERYPAVIHLAVHLENGQRVYFTVQNAIQRVDQPPSTTLTSFFDLCETDEFAQTLLYSEVPRYYTWVQSSKKWQRRKQGHPVPGHPGVFSTDTIGRIYTVHPKNDECFYLRLLLVNVHGPKSFQDIRTVNGETYVTYRDACQRLELLENDSHWEHTLGDAVLSSSPHQIRTLFAIILSSCFPSNPEELWNKYKKDMADDILHRMRRSGNPDLQFSAEIYNEALILIEDLCLMMSNKVSRRKRRVN
;
A
#
# COMPACT_ATOMS: atom_id res chain seq x y z
N MET A 1 -8.25 43.85 0.40
CA MET A 1 -7.55 43.39 -0.83
C MET A 1 -7.07 41.98 -0.60
N GLU A 2 -7.00 41.18 -1.65
CA GLU A 2 -6.51 39.79 -1.62
C GLU A 2 -5.46 39.61 -2.72
N PHE A 3 -4.35 38.93 -2.43
CA PHE A 3 -3.35 38.60 -3.43
C PHE A 3 -3.65 37.21 -3.99
N LEU A 4 -3.82 37.12 -5.31
CA LEU A 4 -4.07 35.85 -5.99
C LEU A 4 -2.78 35.37 -6.63
N ASN A 5 -2.44 34.09 -6.44
CA ASN A 5 -1.39 33.47 -7.24
C ASN A 5 -1.96 33.16 -8.63
N ILE A 6 -1.44 33.84 -9.65
CA ILE A 6 -1.78 33.66 -11.06
C ILE A 6 -0.45 33.36 -11.78
N GLU A 7 -0.33 32.14 -12.31
CA GLU A 7 0.83 31.68 -13.09
C GLU A 7 2.20 31.84 -12.38
N GLY A 8 2.20 31.85 -11.04
CA GLY A 8 3.40 32.00 -10.21
C GLY A 8 3.63 33.42 -9.67
N ALA A 9 2.88 34.43 -10.14
CA ALA A 9 2.92 35.80 -9.65
C ALA A 9 1.78 36.10 -8.66
N LEU A 10 2.06 36.90 -7.62
CA LEU A 10 1.04 37.37 -6.67
C LEU A 10 0.45 38.70 -7.16
N ILE A 11 -0.79 38.67 -7.68
CA ILE A 11 -1.46 39.83 -8.28
C ILE A 11 -2.54 40.38 -7.33
N PRO A 12 -2.51 41.69 -6.97
CA PRO A 12 -3.49 42.28 -6.07
C PRO A 12 -4.87 42.39 -6.72
N HIS A 13 -5.89 41.93 -5.99
CA HIS A 13 -7.29 42.03 -6.38
C HIS A 13 -8.12 42.74 -5.28
N GLN A 14 -9.07 43.55 -5.71
CA GLN A 14 -10.12 44.10 -4.86
C GLN A 14 -11.22 43.05 -4.70
N VAL A 15 -11.59 42.78 -3.44
CA VAL A 15 -12.75 41.95 -3.10
C VAL A 15 -13.99 42.84 -3.07
N ILE A 16 -14.99 42.50 -3.88
CA ILE A 16 -16.33 43.09 -3.81
C ILE A 16 -17.20 42.13 -3.02
N ASN A 17 -17.63 42.56 -1.83
CA ASN A 17 -18.46 41.76 -0.94
C ASN A 17 -19.90 41.72 -1.44
N ILE A 18 -20.47 40.52 -1.53
CA ILE A 18 -21.82 40.25 -2.02
C ILE A 18 -22.68 39.79 -0.84
N ARG A 19 -24.00 40.01 -0.89
CA ARG A 19 -24.89 39.66 0.23
C ARG A 19 -25.03 38.15 0.39
N GLY A 20 -24.86 37.64 1.62
CA GLY A 20 -25.00 36.23 1.98
C GLY A 20 -26.44 35.75 2.19
N ASP A 21 -27.32 35.90 1.20
CA ASP A 21 -28.76 35.62 1.28
C ASP A 21 -29.20 34.27 0.65
N GLY A 22 -28.24 33.40 0.35
CA GLY A 22 -28.46 32.17 -0.43
C GLY A 22 -28.44 32.37 -1.95
N ALA A 23 -28.50 33.61 -2.46
CA ALA A 23 -28.32 33.92 -3.88
C ALA A 23 -26.88 34.34 -4.25
N CYS A 24 -25.99 34.51 -3.27
CA CYS A 24 -24.63 35.05 -3.43
C CYS A 24 -23.82 34.60 -4.67
N MET A 25 -23.89 33.33 -5.09
CA MET A 25 -23.24 32.86 -6.33
C MET A 25 -23.84 33.54 -7.57
N PHE A 26 -25.16 33.62 -7.68
CA PHE A 26 -25.87 34.26 -8.78
C PHE A 26 -25.74 35.79 -8.74
N SER A 27 -25.68 36.37 -7.53
CA SER A 27 -25.40 37.80 -7.32
C SER A 27 -23.98 38.17 -7.74
N SER A 28 -22.98 37.35 -7.37
CA SER A 28 -21.59 37.51 -7.84
C SER A 28 -21.46 37.35 -9.36
N LEU A 29 -22.18 36.38 -9.95
CA LEU A 29 -22.24 36.20 -11.39
C LEU A 29 -22.90 37.40 -12.10
N SER A 30 -23.99 37.94 -11.54
CA SER A 30 -24.62 39.17 -12.03
C SER A 30 -23.62 40.33 -12.06
N TYR A 31 -22.89 40.55 -10.97
CA TYR A 31 -21.89 41.61 -10.88
C TYR A 31 -20.76 41.42 -11.91
N LEU A 32 -20.27 40.19 -12.09
CA LEU A 32 -19.21 39.88 -13.08
C LEU A 32 -19.64 40.07 -14.54
N MET A 33 -20.94 39.97 -14.84
CA MET A 33 -21.52 40.12 -16.18
C MET A 33 -22.01 41.55 -16.47
N TYR A 34 -22.54 42.24 -15.45
CA TYR A 34 -23.32 43.47 -15.63
C TYR A 34 -22.85 44.65 -14.74
N GLY A 35 -21.86 44.45 -13.87
CA GLY A 35 -21.38 45.47 -12.92
C GLY A 35 -22.26 45.66 -11.68
N GLU A 36 -23.43 45.02 -11.63
CA GLU A 36 -24.43 45.12 -10.55
C GLU A 36 -24.95 43.74 -10.15
N ASP A 37 -25.26 43.53 -8.88
CA ASP A 37 -25.70 42.24 -8.33
C ASP A 37 -27.24 42.06 -8.33
N ASN A 38 -27.99 43.14 -8.54
CA ASN A 38 -29.46 43.19 -8.54
C ASN A 38 -30.15 42.29 -9.59
N ARG A 39 -29.44 41.81 -10.62
CA ARG A 39 -29.98 40.88 -11.64
C ARG A 39 -29.82 39.39 -11.29
N ALA A 40 -29.45 39.06 -10.04
CA ALA A 40 -29.24 37.69 -9.57
C ALA A 40 -30.37 36.70 -9.95
N GLN A 41 -31.66 37.09 -9.84
CA GLN A 41 -32.77 36.21 -10.22
C GLN A 41 -32.89 35.97 -11.73
N GLU A 42 -32.49 36.94 -12.55
CA GLU A 42 -32.46 36.78 -14.00
C GLU A 42 -31.34 35.79 -14.38
N VAL A 43 -30.14 36.01 -13.86
CA VAL A 43 -28.98 35.11 -14.05
C VAL A 43 -29.30 33.68 -13.59
N ARG A 44 -29.89 33.53 -12.40
CA ARG A 44 -30.37 32.23 -11.89
C ARG A 44 -31.37 31.58 -12.83
N ARG A 45 -32.41 32.30 -13.27
CA ARG A 45 -33.44 31.76 -14.17
C ARG A 45 -32.82 31.27 -15.48
N GLN A 46 -31.91 32.03 -16.07
CA GLN A 46 -31.26 31.65 -17.32
C GLN A 46 -30.37 30.39 -17.15
N ILE A 47 -29.57 30.32 -16.08
CA ILE A 47 -28.72 29.15 -15.76
C ILE A 47 -29.57 27.89 -15.50
N VAL A 48 -30.58 27.99 -14.63
CA VAL A 48 -31.46 26.86 -14.27
C VAL A 48 -32.26 26.39 -15.49
N GLN A 49 -32.71 27.31 -16.36
CA GLN A 49 -33.32 26.96 -17.64
C GLN A 49 -32.34 26.29 -18.61
N TYR A 50 -31.07 26.73 -18.67
CA TYR A 50 -30.04 26.10 -19.50
C TYR A 50 -29.75 24.66 -19.04
N ILE A 51 -29.59 24.42 -17.74
CA ILE A 51 -29.47 23.08 -17.15
C ILE A 51 -30.71 22.23 -17.47
N CYS A 52 -31.90 22.81 -17.32
CA CYS A 52 -33.17 22.16 -17.66
C CYS A 52 -33.31 21.81 -19.16
N ARG A 53 -32.75 22.61 -20.07
CA ARG A 53 -32.70 22.31 -21.52
C ARG A 53 -31.69 21.21 -21.82
N ASN A 54 -30.58 21.16 -21.08
CA ASN A 54 -29.49 20.20 -21.23
C ASN A 54 -29.53 19.04 -20.20
N TRP A 55 -30.73 18.71 -19.69
CA TRP A 55 -30.92 17.86 -18.50
C TRP A 55 -30.19 16.51 -18.54
N ARG A 56 -30.12 15.83 -19.70
CA ARG A 56 -29.39 14.55 -19.82
C ARG A 56 -27.91 14.65 -19.47
N ARG A 57 -27.27 15.81 -19.72
CA ARG A 57 -25.86 16.06 -19.41
C ARG A 57 -25.66 16.53 -17.97
N PHE A 58 -26.53 17.40 -17.47
CA PHE A 58 -26.37 18.00 -16.14
C PHE A 58 -26.95 17.17 -14.99
N LYS A 59 -27.91 16.25 -15.23
CA LYS A 59 -28.53 15.40 -14.19
C LYS A 59 -27.54 14.71 -13.23
N PRO A 60 -26.38 14.17 -13.67
CA PRO A 60 -25.40 13.57 -12.75
C PRO A 60 -24.71 14.56 -11.80
N PHE A 61 -24.78 15.86 -12.10
CA PHE A 61 -24.10 16.94 -11.38
C PHE A 61 -25.07 17.80 -10.55
N THR A 62 -26.39 17.73 -10.80
CA THR A 62 -27.40 18.39 -9.98
C THR A 62 -27.60 17.62 -8.68
N MET A 63 -27.05 18.10 -7.56
CA MET A 63 -27.01 17.41 -6.27
C MET A 63 -27.99 18.01 -5.24
N LEU A 64 -28.62 17.16 -4.44
CA LEU A 64 -29.33 17.51 -3.21
C LEU A 64 -28.34 17.67 -2.04
N GLU A 65 -28.78 18.30 -0.95
CA GLU A 65 -28.01 18.39 0.31
C GLU A 65 -27.62 17.02 0.90
N SER A 66 -28.35 15.94 0.57
CA SER A 66 -27.99 14.56 0.96
C SER A 66 -26.78 13.99 0.20
N GLY A 67 -26.33 14.65 -0.87
CA GLY A 67 -25.34 14.11 -1.81
C GLY A 67 -25.93 13.21 -2.90
N ASP A 68 -27.25 13.08 -3.00
CA ASP A 68 -27.92 12.35 -4.09
C ASP A 68 -28.26 13.29 -5.27
N PRO A 69 -28.21 12.82 -6.53
CA PRO A 69 -28.61 13.64 -7.65
C PRO A 69 -30.15 13.80 -7.73
N TYR A 70 -30.62 14.97 -8.18
CA TYR A 70 -32.05 15.23 -8.40
C TYR A 70 -32.67 14.19 -9.37
N LYS A 71 -33.72 13.50 -8.92
CA LYS A 71 -34.34 12.40 -9.67
C LYS A 71 -34.97 12.88 -10.98
N THR A 72 -35.63 14.05 -10.96
CA THR A 72 -36.35 14.62 -12.11
C THR A 72 -36.01 16.09 -12.35
N LYS A 73 -36.15 16.52 -13.61
CA LYS A 73 -35.99 17.91 -14.05
C LYS A 73 -36.95 18.87 -13.33
N ALA A 74 -38.19 18.43 -13.08
CA ALA A 74 -39.22 19.25 -12.44
C ALA A 74 -38.83 19.59 -10.99
N GLN A 75 -38.41 18.59 -10.21
CA GLN A 75 -37.94 18.78 -8.83
C GLN A 75 -36.72 19.72 -8.76
N TYR A 76 -35.79 19.58 -9.69
CA TYR A 76 -34.63 20.48 -9.78
C TYR A 76 -35.05 21.92 -10.09
N LEU A 77 -35.91 22.12 -11.09
CA LEU A 77 -36.43 23.45 -11.47
C LEU A 77 -37.17 24.13 -10.32
N GLU A 78 -38.07 23.40 -9.65
CA GLU A 78 -38.84 23.91 -8.52
C GLU A 78 -37.95 24.28 -7.32
N SER A 79 -36.92 23.48 -7.04
CA SER A 79 -35.98 23.72 -5.94
C SER A 79 -35.05 24.91 -6.22
N MET A 80 -34.41 24.92 -7.40
CA MET A 80 -33.39 25.92 -7.75
C MET A 80 -33.94 27.30 -8.12
N MET A 81 -35.25 27.42 -8.38
CA MET A 81 -35.89 28.72 -8.63
C MET A 81 -36.24 29.50 -7.36
N LYS A 82 -36.13 28.91 -6.16
CA LYS A 82 -36.40 29.61 -4.89
C LYS A 82 -35.30 30.63 -4.57
N HIS A 83 -35.66 31.77 -3.99
CA HIS A 83 -34.73 32.90 -3.83
C HIS A 83 -33.49 32.55 -2.97
N ASN A 84 -33.65 31.69 -1.98
CA ASN A 84 -32.64 31.31 -1.00
C ASN A 84 -31.85 30.03 -1.34
N THR A 85 -32.09 29.36 -2.48
CA THR A 85 -31.39 28.12 -2.81
C THR A 85 -29.96 28.41 -3.33
N PHE A 86 -28.96 27.91 -2.62
CA PHE A 86 -27.55 28.05 -2.97
C PHE A 86 -27.24 27.42 -4.34
N GLY A 87 -26.45 28.12 -5.15
CA GLY A 87 -25.88 27.56 -6.37
C GLY A 87 -24.68 26.65 -6.08
N THR A 88 -24.49 25.63 -6.89
CA THR A 88 -23.39 24.66 -6.79
C THR A 88 -22.46 24.77 -8.00
N THR A 89 -21.40 23.96 -8.02
CA THR A 89 -20.51 23.82 -9.19
C THR A 89 -21.28 23.50 -10.48
N CYS A 90 -22.42 22.78 -10.42
CA CYS A 90 -23.26 22.50 -11.58
C CYS A 90 -23.76 23.78 -12.26
N GLU A 91 -24.26 24.73 -11.46
CA GLU A 91 -24.76 26.02 -11.92
C GLU A 91 -23.62 26.94 -12.38
N LEU A 92 -22.44 26.86 -11.77
CA LEU A 92 -21.26 27.60 -12.19
C LEU A 92 -20.70 27.10 -13.54
N MET A 93 -20.65 25.78 -13.75
CA MET A 93 -20.30 25.18 -15.05
C MET A 93 -21.31 25.59 -16.14
N ALA A 94 -22.60 25.56 -15.83
CA ALA A 94 -23.64 26.02 -16.74
C ALA A 94 -23.53 27.53 -17.04
N ALA A 95 -23.11 28.36 -16.08
CA ALA A 95 -22.81 29.77 -16.32
C ALA A 95 -21.63 29.96 -17.28
N GLY A 96 -20.52 29.22 -17.09
CA GLY A 96 -19.36 29.25 -17.99
C GLY A 96 -19.74 28.92 -19.44
N GLU A 97 -20.58 27.92 -19.66
CA GLU A 97 -21.06 27.58 -21.01
C GLU A 97 -22.08 28.56 -21.60
N LEU A 98 -22.96 29.10 -20.76
CA LEU A 98 -24.03 30.00 -21.18
C LEU A 98 -23.50 31.38 -21.56
N TYR A 99 -22.53 31.90 -20.80
CA TYR A 99 -21.97 33.25 -20.93
C TYR A 99 -20.54 33.28 -21.52
N ARG A 100 -19.94 32.13 -21.85
CA ARG A 100 -18.62 31.98 -22.51
C ARG A 100 -17.43 32.65 -21.80
N TYR A 101 -17.53 32.79 -20.48
CA TYR A 101 -16.43 33.22 -19.63
C TYR A 101 -15.77 32.00 -18.96
N GLU A 102 -14.48 32.13 -18.66
CA GLU A 102 -13.81 31.27 -17.70
C GLU A 102 -14.00 31.84 -16.28
N PHE A 103 -14.68 31.10 -15.41
CA PHE A 103 -14.83 31.44 -14.01
C PHE A 103 -13.75 30.74 -13.18
N GLN A 104 -12.82 31.52 -12.63
CA GLN A 104 -11.80 31.06 -11.69
C GLN A 104 -12.27 31.37 -10.25
N VAL A 105 -12.45 30.34 -9.42
CA VAL A 105 -12.86 30.49 -8.02
C VAL A 105 -11.64 30.34 -7.13
N TYR A 106 -11.38 31.32 -6.27
CA TYR A 106 -10.27 31.38 -5.33
C TYR A 106 -10.75 31.26 -3.88
N ARG A 107 -9.90 30.73 -3.01
CA ARG A 107 -10.11 30.72 -1.56
C ARG A 107 -8.77 30.95 -0.87
N ASN A 108 -8.68 31.97 -0.02
CA ASN A 108 -7.46 32.36 0.68
C ASN A 108 -6.27 32.56 -0.31
N GLY A 109 -6.52 33.26 -1.42
CA GLY A 109 -5.54 33.50 -2.50
C GLY A 109 -5.23 32.32 -3.43
N ILE A 110 -5.74 31.11 -3.15
CA ILE A 110 -5.46 29.88 -3.92
C ILE A 110 -6.64 29.54 -4.84
N MET A 111 -6.37 29.26 -6.12
CA MET A 111 -7.40 28.84 -7.08
C MET A 111 -7.91 27.42 -6.74
N MET A 112 -9.22 27.31 -6.51
CA MET A 112 -9.93 26.09 -6.13
C MET A 112 -10.45 25.31 -7.35
N ILE A 113 -11.01 26.02 -8.33
CA ILE A 113 -11.59 25.44 -9.54
C ILE A 113 -11.66 26.50 -10.65
N THR A 114 -11.49 26.03 -11.89
CA THR A 114 -11.72 26.79 -13.12
C THR A 114 -12.85 26.11 -13.90
N VAL A 115 -13.87 26.86 -14.33
CA VAL A 115 -14.98 26.32 -15.15
C VAL A 115 -15.36 27.25 -16.29
N GLY A 116 -15.75 26.68 -17.43
CA GLY A 116 -15.94 27.41 -18.69
C GLY A 116 -14.69 27.39 -19.55
N GLU A 117 -14.69 28.22 -20.60
CA GLU A 117 -13.56 28.45 -21.51
C GLU A 117 -13.35 29.96 -21.58
N ALA A 118 -12.09 30.42 -21.67
CA ALA A 118 -11.76 31.84 -21.60
C ALA A 118 -12.10 32.66 -22.87
N SER A 119 -13.11 32.23 -23.64
CA SER A 119 -13.46 32.80 -24.95
C SER A 119 -13.71 34.30 -24.89
N ASP A 120 -14.53 34.73 -23.92
CA ASP A 120 -14.84 36.14 -23.68
C ASP A 120 -14.04 36.69 -22.47
N GLY A 121 -13.01 35.97 -22.05
CA GLY A 121 -12.09 36.33 -20.96
C GLY A 121 -12.36 35.65 -19.60
N VAL A 122 -11.53 36.02 -18.63
CA VAL A 122 -11.50 35.41 -17.28
C VAL A 122 -12.23 36.28 -16.26
N LYS A 123 -13.05 35.64 -15.42
CA LYS A 123 -13.86 36.26 -14.36
C LYS A 123 -13.53 35.58 -13.03
N ARG A 124 -13.21 36.36 -11.98
CA ARG A 124 -12.70 35.81 -10.71
C ARG A 124 -13.68 35.95 -9.56
N LEU A 125 -13.83 34.88 -8.79
CA LEU A 125 -14.72 34.75 -7.64
C LEU A 125 -13.90 34.38 -6.40
N GLN A 126 -14.22 34.94 -5.24
CA GLN A 126 -13.72 34.47 -3.95
C GLN A 126 -14.79 33.58 -3.31
N PHE A 127 -14.40 32.42 -2.76
CA PHE A 127 -15.27 31.50 -2.06
C PHE A 127 -14.83 31.26 -0.61
N SER A 128 -15.77 31.37 0.32
CA SER A 128 -15.60 31.13 1.75
C SER A 128 -16.64 30.11 2.26
N GLY A 129 -16.37 29.44 3.39
CA GLY A 129 -17.28 28.43 3.98
C GLY A 129 -16.93 26.98 3.68
N ASP A 130 -17.86 26.04 3.89
CA ASP A 130 -17.70 24.61 3.60
C ASP A 130 -18.79 24.11 2.63
N LEU A 131 -18.83 22.79 2.37
CA LEU A 131 -19.76 22.16 1.42
C LEU A 131 -21.26 22.41 1.71
N MET A 132 -21.62 22.80 2.94
CA MET A 132 -23.01 23.04 3.34
C MET A 132 -23.34 24.53 3.54
N ARG A 133 -22.32 25.40 3.67
CA ARG A 133 -22.48 26.84 3.97
C ARG A 133 -21.47 27.71 3.22
N GLY A 134 -21.41 27.51 1.90
CA GLY A 134 -20.54 28.28 1.00
C GLY A 134 -21.06 29.69 0.69
N HIS A 135 -20.16 30.65 0.55
CA HIS A 135 -20.46 32.03 0.19
C HIS A 135 -19.49 32.57 -0.87
N PHE A 136 -20.03 33.25 -1.88
CA PHE A 136 -19.28 33.81 -3.02
C PHE A 136 -19.25 35.34 -2.99
N ASN A 137 -18.05 35.89 -3.22
CA ASN A 137 -17.75 37.29 -3.48
C ASN A 137 -17.07 37.43 -4.87
N VAL A 138 -16.89 38.66 -5.35
CA VAL A 138 -16.21 38.93 -6.63
C VAL A 138 -14.78 39.46 -6.43
N LEU A 139 -13.87 39.07 -7.32
CA LEU A 139 -12.48 39.53 -7.35
C LEU A 139 -12.20 40.33 -8.63
N VAL A 140 -11.77 41.58 -8.48
CA VAL A 140 -11.43 42.48 -9.59
C VAL A 140 -9.93 42.83 -9.53
N PRO A 141 -9.13 42.65 -10.60
CA PRO A 141 -7.71 43.03 -10.60
C PRO A 141 -7.54 44.55 -10.41
N GLN A 142 -6.51 44.96 -9.67
CA GLN A 142 -6.06 46.36 -9.72
C GLN A 142 -4.96 46.53 -10.76
N VAL A 143 -5.08 47.56 -11.61
CA VAL A 143 -4.12 47.88 -12.66
C VAL A 143 -3.30 49.09 -12.23
N GLU A 144 -2.06 48.88 -11.80
CA GLU A 144 -1.10 49.96 -11.60
C GLU A 144 -0.46 50.35 -12.93
N ARG A 145 -0.39 51.66 -13.21
CA ARG A 145 0.35 52.20 -14.36
C ARG A 145 1.83 52.31 -13.99
N VAL A 146 2.70 51.57 -14.66
CA VAL A 146 4.15 51.73 -14.53
C VAL A 146 4.69 52.53 -15.72
N GLN A 147 5.39 53.63 -15.43
CA GLN A 147 6.27 54.32 -16.37
C GLN A 147 7.74 54.00 -16.05
N ALA A 148 8.62 54.28 -17.03
CA ALA A 148 10.07 54.12 -17.05
C ALA A 148 10.81 54.49 -15.73
N SER A 149 12.07 54.10 -15.49
CA SER A 149 13.18 54.00 -16.44
C SER A 149 14.38 53.19 -15.92
N GLN A 150 15.20 52.71 -16.85
CA GLN A 150 16.52 52.12 -16.60
C GLN A 150 17.57 53.22 -16.44
N GLU A 151 18.18 53.39 -15.26
CA GLU A 151 19.53 54.02 -15.11
C GLU A 151 19.99 54.05 -13.64
N THR A 152 21.17 53.49 -13.35
CA THR A 152 22.31 54.14 -12.66
C THR A 152 23.37 53.07 -12.37
N LEU A 153 24.54 53.21 -13.00
CA LEU A 153 25.73 52.39 -12.73
C LEU A 153 26.44 52.86 -11.44
N ASN A 154 27.23 51.94 -10.88
CA ASN A 154 28.50 52.19 -10.17
C ASN A 154 28.52 53.17 -8.97
N SER A 155 28.83 52.64 -7.79
CA SER A 155 29.63 53.38 -6.81
C SER A 155 30.58 52.47 -6.01
N LEU A 156 31.88 52.58 -6.33
CA LEU A 156 33.06 52.49 -5.44
C LEU A 156 33.32 51.13 -4.72
N GLN A 157 34.42 50.40 -4.96
CA GLN A 157 35.88 50.68 -4.86
C GLN A 157 36.48 50.61 -3.43
N GLY A 158 37.66 49.97 -3.34
CA GLY A 158 38.49 49.75 -2.13
C GLY A 158 38.30 48.35 -1.53
N GLY A 159 39.27 47.45 -1.43
CA GLY A 159 40.75 47.56 -1.46
C GLY A 159 41.33 47.65 -0.04
N ASP A 160 42.47 47.05 0.33
CA ASP A 160 43.38 46.11 -0.35
C ASP A 160 44.39 45.54 0.71
N LEU A 161 45.35 44.68 0.30
CA LEU A 161 46.62 44.31 1.01
C LEU A 161 46.56 43.38 2.25
N MET A 162 47.67 42.76 2.73
CA MET A 162 48.74 41.93 2.12
C MET A 162 49.67 41.36 3.25
N GLU A 163 50.79 40.70 2.89
CA GLU A 163 51.84 40.09 3.76
C GLU A 163 51.48 38.72 4.37
N VAL A 164 52.14 37.57 4.14
CA VAL A 164 53.54 37.17 3.80
C VAL A 164 54.53 37.21 4.98
N GLU A 165 54.92 36.03 5.48
CA GLU A 165 56.34 35.64 5.59
C GLU A 165 56.56 34.12 5.86
N VAL A 166 57.83 33.68 5.88
CA VAL A 166 58.29 32.33 5.47
C VAL A 166 59.39 31.74 6.37
N SER A 167 59.40 30.41 6.62
CA SER A 167 60.58 29.48 6.73
C SER A 167 60.15 28.12 7.36
N HIS A 168 60.45 26.93 6.81
CA HIS A 168 61.75 26.22 6.60
C HIS A 168 62.45 25.74 7.91
N ALA A 169 62.94 24.49 8.07
CA ALA A 169 63.16 23.37 7.13
C ALA A 169 63.39 21.97 7.80
N SER A 170 63.42 20.90 6.96
CA SER A 170 64.19 19.62 7.11
C SER A 170 63.83 18.61 8.23
N ARG A 171 64.01 17.27 8.13
CA ARG A 171 64.50 16.26 7.13
C ARG A 171 63.87 14.88 7.50
N MET A 172 63.29 14.08 6.58
CA MET A 172 63.87 12.89 5.89
C MET A 172 64.40 11.72 6.77
N VAL A 173 63.80 10.51 6.71
CA VAL A 173 64.29 9.24 6.02
C VAL A 173 65.04 8.27 7.00
N ASP A 174 64.86 6.93 7.08
CA ASP A 174 64.07 5.93 6.30
C ASP A 174 63.69 4.60 7.06
N ASN A 175 63.06 3.65 6.33
CA ASN A 175 63.15 2.15 6.26
C ASN A 175 64.21 1.35 7.12
N GLU A 176 64.17 0.01 7.35
CA GLU A 176 63.34 -1.13 6.91
C GLU A 176 63.54 -2.42 7.78
N SER A 177 62.56 -3.35 7.75
CA SER A 177 62.71 -4.83 7.68
C SER A 177 63.26 -5.78 8.81
N ILE A 178 62.43 -6.79 9.13
CA ILE A 178 62.66 -8.27 9.06
C ILE A 178 63.53 -9.09 10.11
N SER A 179 62.82 -10.04 10.75
CA SER A 179 63.17 -11.43 11.19
C SER A 179 63.89 -11.79 12.52
N SER A 180 63.23 -12.72 13.25
CA SER A 180 63.70 -13.94 13.99
C SER A 180 65.13 -14.03 14.57
N THR A 181 65.38 -14.55 15.78
CA THR A 181 65.24 -16.00 16.14
C THR A 181 65.26 -16.31 17.66
N GLU A 182 65.13 -17.61 17.96
CA GLU A 182 65.03 -18.40 19.21
C GLU A 182 66.07 -18.22 20.35
N THR A 183 65.71 -18.71 21.54
CA THR A 183 66.52 -19.45 22.57
C THR A 183 65.51 -20.11 23.55
N VAL A 184 65.51 -21.40 23.99
CA VAL A 184 66.55 -22.34 24.49
C VAL A 184 66.97 -21.95 25.93
N GLU A 185 66.84 -22.74 27.02
CA GLU A 185 66.61 -24.20 27.20
C GLU A 185 66.20 -24.65 28.65
N GLN A 186 65.67 -25.89 28.80
CA GLN A 186 65.80 -26.85 29.94
C GLN A 186 65.40 -26.44 31.41
N ASN A 187 65.06 -27.31 32.39
CA ASN A 187 65.09 -28.78 32.53
C ASN A 187 64.10 -29.30 33.63
N VAL A 188 64.04 -30.65 33.81
CA VAL A 188 63.76 -31.46 35.05
C VAL A 188 62.69 -32.57 34.89
N HIS A 189 63.18 -33.82 34.85
CA HIS A 189 62.66 -35.12 35.40
C HIS A 189 61.16 -35.55 35.27
N HIS A 190 60.78 -36.85 35.23
CA HIS A 190 61.49 -38.09 35.61
C HIS A 190 61.04 -39.35 34.81
N ARG A 191 61.58 -40.52 35.19
CA ARG A 191 61.61 -41.81 34.44
C ARG A 191 60.28 -42.61 34.35
N GLY A 192 60.13 -43.44 33.31
CA GLY A 192 59.15 -44.55 33.30
C GLY A 192 59.05 -45.38 32.01
N LYS A 193 59.91 -46.39 31.80
CA LYS A 193 59.77 -47.38 30.68
C LYS A 193 58.63 -48.37 30.96
N LYS A 194 57.76 -48.66 29.98
CA LYS A 194 57.06 -49.96 29.85
C LYS A 194 56.67 -50.29 28.39
N ARG A 195 56.75 -51.58 28.03
CA ARG A 195 56.66 -52.13 26.66
C ARG A 195 55.31 -51.90 25.96
N ARG A 196 55.34 -51.72 24.63
CA ARG A 196 54.16 -51.71 23.74
C ARG A 196 53.38 -53.05 23.82
N LYS A 197 52.08 -53.02 24.16
CA LYS A 197 51.14 -54.08 23.78
C LYS A 197 50.68 -53.83 22.33
N ARG A 198 50.75 -54.84 21.45
CA ARG A 198 50.12 -54.78 20.12
C ARG A 198 48.60 -54.91 20.31
N PHE A 199 47.86 -53.84 20.01
CA PHE A 199 46.41 -53.86 19.98
C PHE A 199 45.89 -54.51 18.69
N THR A 200 44.78 -55.23 18.80
CA THR A 200 44.09 -55.89 17.67
C THR A 200 43.55 -54.86 16.67
N HIS A 201 43.28 -55.30 15.43
CA HIS A 201 42.85 -54.42 14.33
C HIS A 201 41.66 -53.54 14.71
N ASN A 202 40.67 -54.07 15.44
CA ASN A 202 39.49 -53.32 15.88
C ASN A 202 39.81 -52.21 16.88
N ILE A 203 40.71 -52.45 17.84
CA ILE A 203 41.14 -51.41 18.80
C ILE A 203 41.99 -50.36 18.07
N ARG A 204 42.84 -50.78 17.13
CA ARG A 204 43.63 -49.87 16.29
C ARG A 204 42.73 -49.01 15.39
N LYS A 205 41.63 -49.56 14.86
CA LYS A 205 40.60 -48.84 14.09
C LYS A 205 39.83 -47.84 14.97
N LYS A 206 39.47 -48.23 16.21
CA LYS A 206 38.83 -47.32 17.17
C LYS A 206 39.77 -46.17 17.59
N GLN A 207 41.03 -46.47 17.90
CA GLN A 207 42.06 -45.47 18.16
C GLN A 207 42.33 -44.57 16.95
N LEU A 208 42.27 -45.08 15.71
CA LEU A 208 42.34 -44.25 14.50
C LEU A 208 41.14 -43.32 14.36
N ILE A 209 39.92 -43.78 14.64
CA ILE A 209 38.70 -42.94 14.62
C ILE A 209 38.78 -41.88 15.72
N GLU A 210 39.17 -42.24 16.94
CA GLU A 210 39.33 -41.30 18.06
C GLU A 210 40.48 -40.30 17.82
N ALA A 211 41.62 -40.76 17.29
CA ALA A 211 42.74 -39.90 16.92
C ALA A 211 42.38 -38.95 15.76
N ASN A 212 41.63 -39.42 14.75
CA ASN A 212 41.19 -38.57 13.64
C ASN A 212 40.11 -37.58 14.10
N THR A 213 39.20 -37.98 15.00
CA THR A 213 38.22 -37.08 15.65
C THR A 213 38.91 -36.04 16.54
N SER A 214 39.98 -36.43 17.25
CA SER A 214 40.81 -35.53 18.06
C SER A 214 41.65 -34.58 17.19
N TYR A 215 42.23 -35.08 16.09
CA TYR A 215 42.99 -34.30 15.12
C TYR A 215 42.11 -33.28 14.40
N THR A 216 40.92 -33.67 13.95
CA THR A 216 39.95 -32.77 13.30
C THR A 216 39.38 -31.72 14.26
N LYS A 217 39.23 -32.03 15.56
CA LYS A 217 38.95 -31.02 16.60
C LYS A 217 40.14 -30.08 16.88
N LYS A 218 41.38 -30.60 16.92
CA LYS A 218 42.59 -29.82 17.24
C LYS A 218 43.16 -29.02 16.08
N LYS A 219 42.91 -29.42 14.82
CA LYS A 219 43.33 -28.72 13.60
C LYS A 219 42.14 -28.55 12.63
N PRO A 220 41.12 -27.76 13.02
CA PRO A 220 39.90 -27.59 12.24
C PRO A 220 40.19 -27.04 10.83
N ASP A 221 41.17 -26.16 10.66
CA ASP A 221 41.45 -25.54 9.36
C ASP A 221 42.20 -26.46 8.39
N VAL A 222 42.99 -27.42 8.90
CA VAL A 222 43.56 -28.49 8.08
C VAL A 222 42.44 -29.43 7.60
N ASN A 223 41.48 -29.76 8.47
CA ASN A 223 40.31 -30.55 8.10
C ASN A 223 39.43 -29.79 7.08
N LYS A 224 39.13 -28.50 7.31
CA LYS A 224 38.40 -27.65 6.34
C LYS A 224 39.11 -27.60 4.99
N LYS A 225 40.45 -27.44 4.96
CA LYS A 225 41.22 -27.47 3.71
C LYS A 225 41.18 -28.83 3.02
N ALA A 226 41.28 -29.94 3.76
CA ALA A 226 41.19 -31.29 3.20
C ALA A 226 39.78 -31.61 2.66
N VAL A 227 38.73 -31.29 3.42
CA VAL A 227 37.32 -31.41 3.01
C VAL A 227 37.04 -30.52 1.80
N SER A 228 37.50 -29.26 1.78
CA SER A 228 37.38 -28.37 0.62
C SER A 228 38.12 -28.93 -0.60
N LYS A 229 39.32 -29.50 -0.44
CA LYS A 229 40.08 -30.10 -1.54
C LYS A 229 39.39 -31.36 -2.09
N TYR A 230 38.74 -32.15 -1.24
CA TYR A 230 37.90 -33.28 -1.65
C TYR A 230 36.60 -32.81 -2.33
N GLN A 231 35.89 -31.83 -1.76
CA GLN A 231 34.69 -31.21 -2.34
C GLN A 231 34.96 -30.53 -3.68
N ASN A 232 36.15 -29.95 -3.89
CA ASN A 232 36.54 -29.39 -5.18
C ASN A 232 36.90 -30.49 -6.20
N LYS A 233 37.55 -31.59 -5.77
CA LYS A 233 37.96 -32.69 -6.65
C LYS A 233 36.82 -33.64 -7.02
N HIS A 234 35.79 -33.77 -6.17
CA HIS A 234 34.60 -34.61 -6.37
C HIS A 234 33.32 -33.78 -6.22
N SER A 235 33.33 -32.58 -6.82
CA SER A 235 32.24 -31.60 -6.71
C SER A 235 30.92 -32.12 -7.24
N HIS A 236 30.95 -32.90 -8.32
CA HIS A 236 29.77 -33.55 -8.91
C HIS A 236 29.14 -34.56 -7.95
N ASP A 237 29.92 -35.50 -7.42
CA ASP A 237 29.43 -36.55 -6.50
C ASP A 237 28.90 -35.95 -5.19
N VAL A 238 29.57 -34.91 -4.68
CA VAL A 238 29.11 -34.18 -3.49
C VAL A 238 27.83 -33.38 -3.79
N GLN A 239 27.69 -32.78 -4.97
CA GLN A 239 26.44 -32.13 -5.37
C GLN A 239 25.30 -33.14 -5.52
N GLN A 240 25.55 -34.27 -6.17
CA GLN A 240 24.56 -35.33 -6.37
C GLN A 240 24.16 -36.00 -5.04
N ALA A 241 25.11 -36.26 -4.13
CA ALA A 241 24.81 -36.76 -2.78
C ALA A 241 24.02 -35.74 -1.95
N ASN A 242 24.33 -34.44 -2.04
CA ASN A 242 23.55 -33.39 -1.38
C ASN A 242 22.16 -33.21 -2.01
N GLN A 243 22.01 -33.34 -3.33
CA GLN A 243 20.72 -33.35 -4.01
C GLN A 243 19.88 -34.55 -3.54
N ASN A 244 20.43 -35.77 -3.61
CA ASN A 244 19.79 -36.98 -3.12
C ASN A 244 19.38 -36.87 -1.63
N TYR A 245 20.24 -36.35 -0.76
CA TYR A 245 19.91 -36.12 0.65
C TYR A 245 18.78 -35.08 0.83
N ASN A 246 18.84 -33.97 0.09
CA ASN A 246 17.79 -32.96 0.12
C ASN A 246 16.47 -33.47 -0.46
N ASP A 247 16.49 -34.32 -1.50
CA ASP A 247 15.31 -34.92 -2.12
C ASP A 247 14.69 -36.02 -1.26
N VAL A 248 15.49 -36.86 -0.59
CA VAL A 248 15.00 -37.77 0.45
C VAL A 248 14.32 -36.97 1.56
N ARG A 249 14.98 -35.95 2.10
CA ARG A 249 14.43 -35.09 3.15
C ARG A 249 13.21 -34.27 2.70
N ARG A 250 13.12 -33.94 1.41
CA ARG A 250 11.95 -33.30 0.78
C ARG A 250 10.79 -34.29 0.66
N LYS A 251 11.03 -35.51 0.19
CA LYS A 251 10.05 -36.60 0.13
C LYS A 251 9.51 -36.95 1.52
N GLU A 252 10.37 -37.07 2.54
CA GLU A 252 9.96 -37.27 3.93
C GLU A 252 9.05 -36.15 4.45
N ARG A 253 9.36 -34.88 4.15
CA ARG A 253 8.54 -33.72 4.53
C ARG A 253 7.21 -33.63 3.78
N LEU A 254 7.12 -34.21 2.57
CA LEU A 254 5.92 -34.22 1.74
C LEU A 254 5.02 -35.44 2.00
N LYS A 255 5.55 -36.55 2.54
CA LYS A 255 4.82 -37.80 2.79
C LYS A 255 3.50 -37.65 3.57
N PRO A 256 3.35 -36.76 4.58
CA PRO A 256 2.06 -36.53 5.23
C PRO A 256 1.04 -35.78 4.35
N TRP A 257 1.51 -35.00 3.38
CA TRP A 257 0.68 -34.20 2.48
C TRP A 257 0.23 -35.01 1.26
N SER A 258 1.08 -35.89 0.71
CA SER A 258 0.74 -36.70 -0.47
C SER A 258 -0.47 -37.63 -0.25
N GLN A 259 -0.80 -37.97 0.99
CA GLN A 259 -2.03 -38.70 1.36
C GLN A 259 -3.32 -37.88 1.16
N LYS A 260 -3.24 -36.61 0.76
CA LYS A 260 -4.37 -35.73 0.45
C LYS A 260 -4.54 -35.45 -1.05
N SER A 261 -3.69 -36.04 -1.89
CA SER A 261 -3.75 -35.84 -3.35
C SER A 261 -5.14 -36.21 -3.86
N LEU A 262 -5.73 -35.34 -4.69
CA LEU A 262 -7.05 -35.50 -5.30
C LEU A 262 -8.23 -35.70 -4.31
N SER A 263 -8.05 -35.52 -3.00
CA SER A 263 -9.11 -35.72 -1.98
C SER A 263 -10.28 -34.72 -2.03
N ALA A 264 -10.27 -33.78 -2.99
CA ALA A 264 -11.45 -32.99 -3.34
C ALA A 264 -12.29 -33.61 -4.47
N LEU A 265 -11.73 -34.49 -5.29
CA LEU A 265 -12.46 -35.34 -6.23
C LEU A 265 -12.96 -36.59 -5.49
N ASP A 266 -12.07 -37.24 -4.76
CA ASP A 266 -12.34 -38.41 -3.92
C ASP A 266 -12.68 -37.98 -2.48
N TYR A 267 -13.73 -37.18 -2.32
CA TYR A 267 -14.17 -36.73 -1.00
C TYR A 267 -14.80 -37.88 -0.20
N ASN A 268 -14.29 -38.13 1.01
CA ASN A 268 -14.84 -39.15 1.93
C ASN A 268 -15.48 -38.48 3.16
N PRO A 269 -16.81 -38.63 3.39
CA PRO A 269 -17.52 -38.03 4.51
C PRO A 269 -17.15 -38.62 5.89
N GLU A 270 -16.59 -39.84 5.96
CA GLU A 270 -16.16 -40.45 7.22
C GLU A 270 -14.88 -39.78 7.78
N ILE A 271 -14.06 -39.17 6.90
CA ILE A 271 -12.80 -38.55 7.31
C ILE A 271 -13.07 -37.21 8.01
N ASN A 272 -12.68 -37.11 9.28
CA ASN A 272 -12.68 -35.85 10.01
C ASN A 272 -11.43 -35.01 9.69
N TYR A 273 -11.42 -34.38 8.51
CA TYR A 273 -10.30 -33.58 8.00
C TYR A 273 -9.84 -32.44 8.95
N ALA A 274 -10.72 -31.93 9.82
CA ALA A 274 -10.36 -30.88 10.79
C ALA A 274 -9.38 -31.33 11.87
N ASN A 275 -9.36 -32.63 12.17
CA ASN A 275 -8.50 -33.22 13.19
C ASN A 275 -7.13 -33.68 12.63
N ASP A 276 -6.86 -33.43 11.35
CA ASP A 276 -5.61 -33.85 10.73
C ASP A 276 -4.42 -33.09 11.35
N LYS A 277 -3.38 -33.85 11.72
CA LYS A 277 -2.13 -33.33 12.32
C LYS A 277 -1.41 -32.32 11.41
N ILE A 278 -1.70 -32.28 10.10
CA ILE A 278 -1.15 -31.28 9.18
C ILE A 278 -1.88 -29.91 9.25
N VAL A 279 -3.12 -29.88 9.78
CA VAL A 279 -4.00 -28.69 9.87
C VAL A 279 -4.25 -28.22 11.32
N CYS A 280 -4.09 -29.10 12.31
CA CYS A 280 -3.98 -28.69 13.72
C CYS A 280 -2.75 -27.79 13.92
N LEU A 281 -2.88 -26.69 14.68
CA LEU A 281 -1.73 -25.82 14.98
C LEU A 281 -0.82 -26.40 16.06
N GLY A 282 -1.34 -27.34 16.85
CA GLY A 282 -0.70 -27.88 18.04
C GLY A 282 -0.65 -26.87 19.19
N ASP A 283 -0.02 -27.29 20.29
CA ASP A 283 0.18 -26.42 21.45
C ASP A 283 1.25 -25.35 21.23
N LEU A 284 1.18 -24.31 22.06
CA LEU A 284 2.19 -23.25 22.09
C LEU A 284 3.52 -23.79 22.64
N VAL A 285 4.60 -23.44 21.96
CA VAL A 285 5.99 -23.64 22.40
C VAL A 285 6.56 -22.34 22.96
N THR A 286 7.49 -22.44 23.90
CA THR A 286 8.16 -21.28 24.51
C THR A 286 9.35 -20.83 23.67
N CYS A 287 9.48 -19.52 23.42
CA CYS A 287 10.67 -18.95 22.80
C CYS A 287 11.90 -19.02 23.72
N GLN A 288 12.96 -19.70 23.29
CA GLN A 288 14.20 -19.87 24.07
C GLN A 288 14.88 -18.56 24.52
N TRP A 289 14.62 -17.44 23.84
CA TRP A 289 15.31 -16.16 24.09
C TRP A 289 14.55 -15.19 24.99
N CYS A 290 13.21 -15.23 24.97
CA CYS A 290 12.37 -14.24 25.66
C CYS A 290 11.12 -14.82 26.33
N LEU A 291 11.02 -16.16 26.38
CA LEU A 291 9.93 -16.93 26.99
C LEU A 291 8.53 -16.67 26.40
N ALA A 292 8.43 -16.02 25.25
CA ALA A 292 7.15 -15.77 24.57
C ALA A 292 6.48 -17.06 24.09
N LYS A 293 5.18 -17.21 24.37
CA LYS A 293 4.35 -18.35 23.93
C LYS A 293 3.99 -18.20 22.45
N LYS A 294 4.39 -19.17 21.62
CA LYS A 294 4.22 -19.12 20.17
C LYS A 294 3.87 -20.47 19.56
N TRP A 295 3.14 -20.51 18.45
CA TRP A 295 2.95 -21.77 17.73
C TRP A 295 4.23 -22.20 17.02
N LYS A 296 4.43 -23.52 16.90
CA LYS A 296 5.64 -24.15 16.33
C LYS A 296 6.01 -23.63 14.93
N HIS A 297 5.03 -23.19 14.14
CA HIS A 297 5.20 -22.74 12.77
C HIS A 297 5.23 -21.20 12.60
N GLU A 298 5.20 -20.44 13.69
CA GLU A 298 5.43 -18.98 13.65
C GLU A 298 6.91 -18.63 13.45
N SER A 299 7.19 -17.53 12.74
CA SER A 299 8.56 -17.13 12.40
C SER A 299 9.46 -17.01 13.65
N PRO A 300 10.72 -17.48 13.63
CA PRO A 300 11.60 -17.45 14.81
C PRO A 300 11.73 -16.06 15.44
N GLY A 301 11.74 -15.01 14.61
CA GLY A 301 11.88 -13.62 15.04
C GLY A 301 10.62 -12.93 15.57
N LEU A 302 9.42 -13.54 15.48
CA LEU A 302 8.13 -12.86 15.72
C LEU A 302 8.04 -12.05 17.02
N CYS A 303 8.63 -12.56 18.10
CA CYS A 303 8.47 -12.02 19.46
C CYS A 303 9.66 -11.20 19.98
N CYS A 304 10.84 -11.34 19.38
CA CYS A 304 12.09 -10.75 19.90
C CYS A 304 13.22 -10.62 18.87
N CYS A 305 12.92 -10.77 17.59
CA CYS A 305 13.90 -10.80 16.48
C CYS A 305 15.06 -11.81 16.69
N GLY A 306 14.77 -12.93 17.36
CA GLY A 306 15.75 -13.96 17.68
C GLY A 306 16.67 -13.60 18.86
N GLY A 307 16.11 -12.99 19.91
CA GLY A 307 16.83 -12.55 21.11
C GLY A 307 17.43 -11.14 21.03
N LYS A 308 17.22 -10.44 19.92
CA LYS A 308 17.78 -9.10 19.67
C LYS A 308 16.99 -7.96 20.28
N VAL A 309 15.70 -8.18 20.56
CA VAL A 309 14.85 -7.25 21.31
C VAL A 309 14.65 -7.80 22.70
N ARG A 310 14.97 -6.99 23.72
CA ARG A 310 14.74 -7.27 25.13
C ARG A 310 14.35 -5.96 25.81
N LEU A 311 13.09 -5.87 26.23
CA LEU A 311 12.54 -4.73 26.95
C LEU A 311 12.43 -5.07 28.45
N PRO A 312 12.25 -4.08 29.34
CA PRO A 312 11.94 -4.34 30.74
C PRO A 312 10.69 -5.22 30.90
N PRO A 313 10.60 -6.06 31.95
CA PRO A 313 9.39 -6.81 32.22
C PRO A 313 8.25 -5.87 32.65
N PRO A 314 6.99 -6.14 32.26
CA PRO A 314 5.85 -5.36 32.73
C PRO A 314 5.69 -5.49 34.24
N ARG A 315 5.26 -4.41 34.89
CA ARG A 315 4.93 -4.38 36.33
C ARG A 315 3.49 -4.84 36.53
N LEU A 316 3.19 -5.37 37.72
CA LEU A 316 1.80 -5.63 38.11
C LEU A 316 1.05 -4.30 38.23
N LEU A 317 -0.18 -4.23 37.71
CA LEU A 317 -0.99 -3.01 37.80
C LEU A 317 -1.42 -2.76 39.26
N PRO A 318 -1.52 -1.49 39.70
CA PRO A 318 -2.02 -1.14 41.03
C PRO A 318 -3.55 -1.27 41.10
N GLU A 319 -4.09 -1.27 42.32
CA GLU A 319 -5.54 -1.21 42.56
C GLU A 319 -6.07 0.23 42.51
N PRO A 320 -7.33 0.46 42.09
CA PRO A 320 -8.35 -0.54 41.72
C PRO A 320 -8.22 -1.09 40.29
N LEU A 321 -7.25 -0.62 39.49
CA LEU A 321 -7.17 -0.93 38.06
C LEU A 321 -6.99 -2.44 37.78
N PHE A 322 -6.21 -3.15 38.59
CA PHE A 322 -6.00 -4.58 38.43
C PHE A 322 -7.29 -5.40 38.66
N SER A 323 -7.98 -5.21 39.79
CA SER A 323 -9.25 -5.88 40.06
C SER A 323 -10.34 -5.51 39.04
N LEU A 324 -10.40 -4.24 38.63
CA LEU A 324 -11.32 -3.77 37.58
C LEU A 324 -11.12 -4.50 36.24
N LEU A 325 -9.88 -4.72 35.80
CA LEU A 325 -9.57 -5.40 34.53
C LEU A 325 -9.72 -6.93 34.58
N THR A 326 -9.53 -7.54 35.75
CA THR A 326 -9.55 -9.00 35.95
C THR A 326 -10.93 -9.59 36.26
N ASN A 327 -11.99 -8.76 36.24
CA ASN A 327 -13.35 -9.10 36.68
C ASN A 327 -13.50 -9.38 38.19
N ASN A 328 -12.54 -8.95 39.02
CA ASN A 328 -12.54 -9.15 40.47
C ASN A 328 -13.11 -7.96 41.27
N HIS A 329 -13.60 -6.93 40.58
CA HIS A 329 -14.24 -5.76 41.19
C HIS A 329 -15.74 -5.72 40.83
N PRO A 330 -16.66 -5.31 41.73
CA PRO A 330 -18.09 -5.25 41.45
C PRO A 330 -18.48 -4.42 40.20
N GLU A 331 -17.62 -3.46 39.85
CA GLU A 331 -17.80 -2.54 38.71
C GLU A 331 -17.04 -2.94 37.43
N SER A 332 -16.38 -4.10 37.42
CA SER A 332 -15.57 -4.53 36.27
C SER A 332 -16.33 -4.51 34.95
N GLU A 333 -17.58 -5.00 34.91
CA GLU A 333 -18.38 -4.99 33.67
C GLU A 333 -18.63 -3.56 33.16
N HIS A 334 -19.09 -2.66 34.04
CA HIS A 334 -19.33 -1.25 33.70
C HIS A 334 -18.05 -0.55 33.22
N PHE A 335 -16.94 -0.77 33.94
CA PHE A 335 -15.63 -0.21 33.62
C PHE A 335 -15.11 -0.72 32.27
N LEU A 336 -15.17 -2.03 32.02
CA LEU A 336 -14.69 -2.66 30.78
C LEU A 336 -15.49 -2.21 29.55
N ILE A 337 -16.81 -2.04 29.68
CA ILE A 337 -17.67 -1.48 28.62
C ILE A 337 -17.29 -0.02 28.31
N ASN A 338 -16.98 0.77 29.34
CA ASN A 338 -16.65 2.20 29.21
C ASN A 338 -15.14 2.50 29.21
N LEU A 339 -14.27 1.49 29.08
CA LEU A 339 -12.83 1.59 29.34
C LEU A 339 -12.13 2.65 28.50
N ARG A 340 -12.55 2.84 27.24
CA ARG A 340 -12.04 3.92 26.38
C ARG A 340 -12.33 5.31 26.97
N LYS A 341 -13.53 5.52 27.53
CA LYS A 341 -13.90 6.77 28.21
C LYS A 341 -13.11 6.98 29.50
N TYR A 342 -12.97 5.92 30.31
CA TYR A 342 -12.15 5.98 31.53
C TYR A 342 -10.69 6.34 31.25
N ASN A 343 -10.08 5.79 30.19
CA ASN A 343 -8.75 6.26 29.76
C ASN A 343 -8.77 7.71 29.29
N SER A 344 -9.81 8.11 28.54
CA SER A 344 -9.95 9.48 28.07
C SER A 344 -10.16 10.52 29.17
N CYS A 345 -10.69 10.14 30.35
CA CYS A 345 -10.69 11.01 31.54
C CYS A 345 -9.28 11.46 31.95
N PHE A 346 -8.26 10.63 31.72
CA PHE A 346 -6.90 10.86 32.22
C PHE A 346 -5.87 11.20 31.14
N GLN A 347 -6.17 10.92 29.86
CA GLN A 347 -5.25 11.18 28.75
C GLN A 347 -4.82 12.67 28.70
N MET A 348 -3.53 12.91 28.54
CA MET A 348 -2.93 14.25 28.50
C MET A 348 -2.93 14.81 27.08
N THR A 349 -2.94 13.94 26.08
CA THR A 349 -3.03 14.29 24.66
C THR A 349 -4.42 14.05 24.09
N SER A 350 -4.78 14.86 23.10
CA SER A 350 -5.94 14.62 22.24
C SER A 350 -5.60 13.60 21.15
N PHE A 351 -6.50 12.63 20.94
CA PHE A 351 -6.39 11.62 19.88
C PHE A 351 -7.01 12.14 18.57
N GLY A 352 -6.18 12.68 17.68
CA GLY A 352 -6.61 13.23 16.39
C GLY A 352 -6.71 12.16 15.31
N ALA A 353 -7.92 11.62 15.09
CA ALA A 353 -8.26 10.77 13.95
C ALA A 353 -9.76 10.76 13.68
N LYS A 354 -10.19 10.44 12.45
CA LYS A 354 -11.62 10.24 12.14
C LYS A 354 -12.01 8.79 12.46
N GLU A 355 -12.57 8.55 13.65
CA GLU A 355 -13.14 7.25 14.02
C GLU A 355 -14.35 6.93 13.12
N ILE A 356 -14.41 5.70 12.58
CA ILE A 356 -15.48 5.28 11.67
C ILE A 356 -16.42 4.33 12.41
N ARG A 357 -17.67 4.76 12.59
CA ARG A 357 -18.74 3.98 13.22
C ARG A 357 -19.83 3.66 12.19
N GLU A 358 -19.99 2.38 11.88
CA GLU A 358 -21.04 1.80 11.05
C GLU A 358 -22.10 1.16 11.96
N GLY A 359 -23.38 1.20 11.58
CA GLY A 359 -24.48 0.72 12.41
C GLY A 359 -24.54 -0.81 12.60
N ASN A 360 -25.29 -1.23 13.62
CA ASN A 360 -25.74 -2.61 13.92
C ASN A 360 -24.71 -3.69 14.28
N PHE A 361 -23.42 -3.63 13.86
CA PHE A 361 -22.38 -4.53 14.41
C PHE A 361 -20.94 -4.07 14.09
N MET A 362 -20.18 -3.64 15.11
CA MET A 362 -18.75 -3.29 14.97
C MET A 362 -17.86 -3.94 16.05
N PRO A 363 -17.21 -5.08 15.76
CA PRO A 363 -16.27 -5.74 16.68
C PRO A 363 -14.84 -5.17 16.61
N THR A 364 -14.58 -4.17 15.76
CA THR A 364 -13.21 -3.76 15.40
C THR A 364 -13.09 -2.24 15.37
N PHE A 365 -12.11 -1.68 16.08
CA PHE A 365 -11.82 -0.24 16.02
C PHE A 365 -11.24 0.13 14.65
N LYS A 366 -11.67 1.27 14.10
CA LYS A 366 -11.27 1.76 12.79
C LYS A 366 -11.07 3.27 12.78
N VAL A 367 -10.05 3.72 12.06
CA VAL A 367 -9.80 5.14 11.76
C VAL A 367 -9.70 5.35 10.25
N GLN A 368 -10.04 6.56 9.81
CA GLN A 368 -9.77 7.07 8.47
C GLN A 368 -8.78 8.24 8.56
N GLY A 369 -7.80 8.27 7.66
CA GLY A 369 -6.80 9.33 7.56
C GLY A 369 -5.63 9.19 8.55
N GLN A 370 -4.88 10.28 8.74
CA GLN A 370 -3.74 10.32 9.65
C GLN A 370 -4.20 10.33 11.12
N VAL A 371 -3.59 9.46 11.93
CA VAL A 371 -3.60 9.54 13.41
C VAL A 371 -2.48 10.48 13.85
N TYR A 372 -2.77 11.38 14.79
CA TYR A 372 -1.77 12.25 15.43
C TYR A 372 -2.21 12.65 16.84
N HIS A 373 -1.26 12.92 17.72
CA HIS A 373 -1.54 13.44 19.07
C HIS A 373 -1.23 14.94 19.16
N ARG A 374 -2.11 15.71 19.81
CA ARG A 374 -1.83 17.12 20.17
C ARG A 374 -1.96 17.35 21.67
N ILE A 375 -1.05 18.16 22.20
CA ILE A 375 -1.00 18.62 23.58
C ILE A 375 -1.16 20.15 23.59
N GLY A 376 -1.91 20.68 24.55
CA GLY A 376 -2.20 22.12 24.66
C GLY A 376 -1.34 22.84 25.71
N SER A 377 -1.59 24.14 25.89
CA SER A 377 -1.12 24.89 27.05
C SER A 377 -1.56 24.27 28.37
N LEU A 378 -0.80 24.52 29.44
CA LEU A 378 -1.05 23.96 30.77
C LEU A 378 -2.37 24.45 31.37
N LEU A 379 -2.70 25.73 31.15
CA LEU A 379 -3.98 26.33 31.54
C LEU A 379 -4.87 26.54 30.32
N PRO A 380 -6.20 26.47 30.47
CA PRO A 380 -7.15 26.82 29.40
C PRO A 380 -7.13 28.33 29.13
N PRO A 381 -7.55 28.76 27.92
CA PRO A 381 -7.96 30.14 27.67
C PRO A 381 -9.14 30.55 28.58
N PRO A 382 -9.30 31.85 28.92
CA PRO A 382 -10.27 32.30 29.94
C PRO A 382 -11.74 31.90 29.73
N GLU A 383 -12.14 31.63 28.48
CA GLU A 383 -13.53 31.32 28.09
C GLU A 383 -13.77 29.84 27.74
N LEU A 384 -12.74 28.98 27.83
CA LEU A 384 -12.84 27.56 27.45
C LEU A 384 -12.75 26.63 28.65
N GLN A 385 -13.53 25.54 28.60
CA GLN A 385 -13.49 24.50 29.63
C GLN A 385 -12.18 23.69 29.56
N PRO A 386 -11.60 23.27 30.70
CA PRO A 386 -10.37 22.49 30.72
C PRO A 386 -10.52 21.12 30.05
N ALA A 387 -9.53 20.76 29.22
CA ALA A 387 -9.50 19.46 28.53
C ALA A 387 -8.12 18.80 28.56
N PHE A 388 -8.11 17.45 28.57
CA PHE A 388 -6.90 16.62 28.53
C PHE A 388 -5.90 17.00 29.65
N LEU A 389 -4.66 17.38 29.29
CA LEU A 389 -3.64 17.83 30.23
C LEU A 389 -4.11 18.97 31.15
N GLN A 390 -4.91 19.93 30.64
CA GLN A 390 -5.31 21.12 31.39
C GLN A 390 -6.11 20.78 32.65
N ILE A 391 -6.77 19.62 32.67
CA ILE A 391 -7.56 19.18 33.81
C ILE A 391 -6.66 18.99 35.05
N TYR A 392 -5.37 18.69 34.88
CA TYR A 392 -4.41 18.53 36.00
C TYR A 392 -3.94 19.88 36.63
N PHE A 393 -4.43 21.03 36.15
CA PHE A 393 -3.93 22.37 36.53
C PHE A 393 -5.03 23.37 36.94
N VAL A 394 -6.28 22.93 37.15
CA VAL A 394 -7.47 23.83 37.22
C VAL A 394 -8.24 23.83 38.55
N GLY A 395 -7.75 23.12 39.56
CA GLY A 395 -8.27 23.18 40.93
C GLY A 395 -7.85 21.99 41.79
N ASP A 396 -8.61 21.73 42.84
CA ASP A 396 -8.49 20.53 43.66
C ASP A 396 -8.96 19.26 42.95
N ASP A 397 -8.61 18.11 43.53
CA ASP A 397 -8.88 16.78 42.99
C ASP A 397 -10.39 16.46 42.83
N GLU A 398 -11.29 17.13 43.57
CA GLU A 398 -12.75 16.97 43.38
C GLU A 398 -13.19 17.68 42.10
N LYS A 399 -12.80 18.95 41.93
CA LYS A 399 -13.09 19.72 40.72
C LYS A 399 -12.51 19.08 39.46
N GLU A 400 -11.30 18.49 39.55
CA GLU A 400 -10.75 17.69 38.44
C GLU A 400 -11.64 16.48 38.11
N THR A 401 -12.08 15.74 39.13
CA THR A 401 -12.97 14.57 38.97
C THR A 401 -14.27 14.96 38.26
N ASP A 402 -14.88 16.08 38.65
CA ASP A 402 -16.14 16.55 38.09
C ASP A 402 -15.97 16.96 36.61
N ILE A 403 -14.91 17.70 36.27
CA ILE A 403 -14.59 18.05 34.88
C ILE A 403 -14.36 16.79 34.03
N ARG A 404 -13.65 15.78 34.55
CA ARG A 404 -13.46 14.50 33.85
C ARG A 404 -14.80 13.78 33.59
N CYS A 405 -15.71 13.78 34.56
CA CYS A 405 -17.02 13.13 34.41
C CYS A 405 -17.96 13.90 33.47
N GLN A 406 -17.92 15.24 33.49
CA GLN A 406 -18.67 16.10 32.56
C GLN A 406 -18.19 15.92 31.12
N ASN A 407 -16.87 15.91 30.89
CA ASN A 407 -16.27 15.69 29.58
C ASN A 407 -16.53 14.28 29.02
N PHE A 408 -16.67 13.26 29.88
CA PHE A 408 -16.85 11.85 29.48
C PHE A 408 -18.07 11.19 30.15
N PRO A 409 -19.30 11.54 29.71
CA PRO A 409 -20.53 11.03 30.30
C PRO A 409 -20.65 9.50 30.21
N ALA A 410 -21.32 8.92 31.21
CA ALA A 410 -21.37 7.49 31.54
C ALA A 410 -20.10 6.89 32.18
N THR A 411 -19.21 7.72 32.71
CA THR A 411 -18.23 7.32 33.75
C THR A 411 -18.81 7.56 35.14
N LYS A 412 -18.42 6.75 36.14
CA LYS A 412 -18.84 6.87 37.55
C LYS A 412 -17.85 7.74 38.35
N PRO A 413 -18.27 8.84 39.00
CA PRO A 413 -17.37 9.77 39.69
C PRO A 413 -16.45 9.15 40.75
N TYR A 414 -16.95 8.24 41.60
CA TYR A 414 -16.11 7.60 42.63
C TYR A 414 -15.03 6.69 42.03
N LEU A 415 -15.28 6.02 40.89
CA LEU A 415 -14.26 5.25 40.19
C LEU A 415 -13.23 6.16 39.52
N VAL A 416 -13.67 7.28 38.94
CA VAL A 416 -12.75 8.31 38.40
C VAL A 416 -11.87 8.84 39.54
N ARG A 417 -12.44 9.14 40.71
CA ARG A 417 -11.68 9.58 41.90
C ARG A 417 -10.65 8.54 42.36
N GLN A 418 -11.02 7.27 42.51
CA GLN A 418 -10.08 6.21 42.90
C GLN A 418 -8.94 6.03 41.87
N LEU A 419 -9.26 6.03 40.57
CA LEU A 419 -8.26 5.94 39.50
C LEU A 419 -7.36 7.19 39.45
N GLN A 420 -7.90 8.37 39.78
CA GLN A 420 -7.14 9.61 39.90
C GLN A 420 -6.13 9.52 41.05
N THR A 421 -6.55 9.12 42.26
CA THR A 421 -5.66 8.91 43.41
C THR A 421 -4.56 7.89 43.10
N MET A 422 -4.91 6.77 42.46
CA MET A 422 -3.97 5.76 42.00
C MET A 422 -2.94 6.36 41.01
N LEU A 423 -3.39 7.13 40.02
CA LEU A 423 -2.50 7.79 39.07
C LEU A 423 -1.62 8.86 39.72
N HIS A 424 -2.14 9.62 40.70
CA HIS A 424 -1.38 10.60 41.48
C HIS A 424 -0.29 9.91 42.31
N GLN A 425 -0.50 8.68 42.78
CA GLN A 425 0.52 7.93 43.52
C GLN A 425 1.62 7.36 42.61
N TYR A 426 1.25 6.78 41.47
CA TYR A 426 2.14 5.92 40.68
C TYR A 426 2.70 6.54 39.39
N ASN A 427 2.04 7.52 38.78
CA ASN A 427 2.45 8.08 37.49
C ASN A 427 3.42 9.28 37.70
N PRO A 428 4.68 9.21 37.25
CA PRO A 428 5.68 10.25 37.49
C PRO A 428 5.29 11.57 36.81
N TYR A 429 4.78 11.56 35.58
CA TYR A 429 4.35 12.77 34.89
C TYR A 429 3.29 13.53 35.68
N ILE A 430 2.28 12.83 36.23
CA ILE A 430 1.20 13.48 36.99
C ILE A 430 1.72 14.06 38.30
N ARG A 431 2.60 13.34 39.02
CA ARG A 431 3.23 13.87 40.24
C ARG A 431 4.05 15.12 39.96
N GLU A 432 4.86 15.09 38.92
CA GLU A 432 5.71 16.23 38.58
C GLU A 432 4.89 17.42 38.04
N PHE A 433 3.75 17.20 37.38
CA PHE A 433 2.78 18.27 37.08
C PHE A 433 2.14 18.88 38.32
N LYS A 434 1.76 18.07 39.32
CA LYS A 434 1.20 18.57 40.60
C LYS A 434 2.25 19.35 41.41
N ILE A 435 3.49 18.83 41.50
CA ILE A 435 4.63 19.55 42.12
C ILE A 435 4.93 20.86 41.37
N ALA A 436 4.83 20.88 40.04
CA ALA A 436 4.99 22.09 39.24
C ALA A 436 3.90 23.14 39.53
N LEU A 437 2.65 22.71 39.78
CA LEU A 437 1.57 23.60 40.20
C LEU A 437 1.86 24.23 41.57
N GLU A 438 2.25 23.42 42.55
CA GLU A 438 2.53 23.84 43.93
C GLU A 438 3.73 24.80 44.04
N SER A 439 4.70 24.69 43.13
CA SER A 439 5.94 25.48 43.15
C SER A 439 5.91 26.74 42.28
N THR A 440 4.79 27.04 41.61
CA THR A 440 4.69 28.15 40.65
C THR A 440 3.88 29.33 41.22
N PRO A 441 4.43 30.56 41.24
CA PRO A 441 3.66 31.76 41.61
C PRO A 441 2.55 32.08 40.61
N ILE A 442 1.39 32.49 41.12
CA ILE A 442 0.12 32.66 40.37
C ILE A 442 0.23 33.57 39.14
N ASP A 443 1.14 34.55 39.15
CA ASP A 443 1.30 35.58 38.10
C ASP A 443 2.52 35.41 37.17
N VAL A 444 3.27 34.30 37.25
CA VAL A 444 4.52 34.12 36.47
C VAL A 444 4.32 33.20 35.26
N GLN A 445 4.81 33.62 34.07
CA GLN A 445 4.88 32.74 32.91
C GLN A 445 5.91 31.63 33.12
N PHE A 446 5.42 30.44 33.48
CA PHE A 446 6.22 29.22 33.57
C PHE A 446 6.16 28.37 32.30
N LYS A 447 7.19 27.56 32.09
CA LYS A 447 7.28 26.52 31.06
C LYS A 447 7.52 25.17 31.71
N VAL A 448 6.85 24.14 31.21
CA VAL A 448 7.03 22.74 31.60
C VAL A 448 7.61 21.98 30.42
N VAL A 449 8.72 21.27 30.62
CA VAL A 449 9.43 20.56 29.54
C VAL A 449 9.50 19.07 29.85
N ILE A 450 8.96 18.25 28.95
CA ILE A 450 9.11 16.78 28.97
C ILE A 450 10.25 16.41 28.03
N GLN A 451 11.32 15.80 28.55
CA GLN A 451 12.56 15.57 27.80
C GLN A 451 12.52 14.29 26.95
N ALA A 452 12.92 14.40 25.68
CA ALA A 452 12.96 13.27 24.74
C ALA A 452 14.14 12.31 24.97
N ASN A 453 15.24 12.82 25.55
CA ASN A 453 16.54 12.15 25.66
C ASN A 453 16.93 11.76 27.10
N LYS A 454 15.95 11.45 27.95
CA LYS A 454 16.19 10.96 29.32
C LYS A 454 17.19 9.79 29.34
N LYS A 455 18.28 9.93 30.10
CA LYS A 455 19.22 8.82 30.36
C LYS A 455 18.55 7.77 31.27
N PRO A 456 18.73 6.47 31.02
CA PRO A 456 18.29 5.42 31.94
C PRO A 456 18.92 5.59 33.33
N ALA A 457 18.18 5.26 34.39
CA ALA A 457 18.63 5.38 35.78
C ALA A 457 19.86 4.51 36.11
N ASP A 458 20.09 3.48 35.29
CA ASP A 458 21.18 2.51 35.30
C ASP A 458 22.40 2.92 34.45
N GLY A 459 22.45 4.17 33.95
CA GLY A 459 23.59 4.71 33.23
C GLY A 459 24.85 4.87 34.11
N HIS A 460 25.99 4.35 33.65
CA HIS A 460 27.26 4.39 34.38
C HIS A 460 27.70 5.84 34.69
N ARG A 461 27.88 6.15 35.98
CA ARG A 461 28.49 7.42 36.43
C ARG A 461 29.91 7.53 35.84
N GLY A 462 30.25 8.62 35.15
CA GLY A 462 31.62 8.86 34.68
C GLY A 462 31.85 9.49 33.29
N ARG A 463 30.81 9.82 32.50
CA ARG A 463 30.99 10.63 31.27
C ARG A 463 30.06 11.85 31.24
N PHE A 464 30.71 13.01 31.39
CA PHE A 464 30.18 14.37 31.48
C PHE A 464 29.35 14.67 32.74
N ASN A 465 29.85 15.60 33.55
CA ASN A 465 29.21 16.13 34.75
C ASN A 465 28.10 17.10 34.33
N ALA A 466 26.84 16.75 34.57
CA ALA A 466 25.66 17.58 34.33
C ALA A 466 24.55 17.17 35.34
N PRO A 467 23.61 18.06 35.70
CA PRO A 467 22.77 17.89 36.88
C PRO A 467 21.74 16.76 36.78
N VAL A 468 21.33 16.25 37.94
CA VAL A 468 20.25 15.28 38.11
C VAL A 468 18.93 16.00 37.88
N THR A 469 18.33 15.84 36.69
CA THR A 469 17.08 16.51 36.30
C THR A 469 15.89 15.54 36.28
N ASN A 470 14.72 16.04 36.69
CA ASN A 470 13.46 15.29 36.75
C ASN A 470 12.91 14.99 35.33
N GLU A 471 11.89 14.13 35.21
CA GLU A 471 11.34 13.72 33.90
C GLU A 471 10.59 14.88 33.21
N VAL A 472 10.08 15.78 34.03
CA VAL A 472 9.38 17.03 33.72
C VAL A 472 10.09 18.15 34.48
N ALA A 473 10.62 19.14 33.75
CA ALA A 473 11.30 20.29 34.33
C ALA A 473 10.44 21.56 34.23
N VAL A 474 10.29 22.29 35.34
CA VAL A 474 9.79 23.68 35.33
C VAL A 474 10.97 24.60 35.06
N VAL A 475 10.92 25.40 34.00
CA VAL A 475 12.05 26.24 33.57
C VAL A 475 11.63 27.70 33.40
N ILE A 476 12.34 28.59 34.09
CA ILE A 476 12.24 30.04 33.91
C ILE A 476 12.94 30.43 32.60
N VAL A 477 12.38 31.39 31.87
CA VAL A 477 12.74 31.72 30.48
C VAL A 477 14.26 31.94 30.29
N GLY A 478 14.89 31.15 29.42
CA GLY A 478 16.28 31.38 28.98
C GLY A 478 17.08 30.17 28.45
N GLN A 479 16.64 28.93 28.67
CA GLN A 479 17.38 27.74 28.23
C GLN A 479 17.04 27.27 26.79
N GLU A 480 18.05 26.72 26.11
CA GLU A 480 17.89 25.96 24.87
C GLU A 480 17.45 24.50 25.16
N PHE A 481 16.63 23.93 24.29
CA PHE A 481 16.05 22.57 24.43
C PHE A 481 16.23 21.75 23.15
N ASP A 482 16.15 20.42 23.23
CA ASP A 482 16.28 19.55 22.05
C ASP A 482 15.05 19.70 21.14
N ARG A 483 15.24 19.57 19.82
CA ARG A 483 14.17 19.64 18.81
C ARG A 483 13.05 18.61 19.01
N ARG A 484 13.25 17.57 19.83
CA ARG A 484 12.22 16.57 20.17
C ARG A 484 11.51 16.80 21.50
N ASP A 485 11.95 17.73 22.35
CA ASP A 485 11.36 17.94 23.68
C ASP A 485 9.94 18.54 23.59
N ILE A 486 9.05 18.12 24.50
CA ILE A 486 7.69 18.66 24.58
C ILE A 486 7.69 19.87 25.51
N ILE A 487 7.76 21.07 24.92
CA ILE A 487 7.76 22.34 25.65
C ILE A 487 6.32 22.87 25.77
N LEU A 488 5.81 22.93 26.99
CA LEU A 488 4.46 23.37 27.33
C LEU A 488 4.52 24.74 28.00
N HIS A 489 3.66 25.66 27.57
CA HIS A 489 3.58 27.01 28.14
C HIS A 489 2.37 27.11 29.06
N SER A 490 2.48 27.92 30.11
CA SER A 490 1.39 28.30 31.02
C SER A 490 0.10 28.70 30.26
N ARG A 491 0.18 29.74 29.43
CA ARG A 491 -0.91 30.21 28.55
C ARG A 491 -0.34 30.69 27.20
N ASP A 492 -0.47 29.88 26.15
CA ASP A 492 -0.15 30.28 24.76
C ASP A 492 -1.27 29.95 23.76
N ALA A 493 -2.35 29.28 24.21
CA ALA A 493 -3.44 28.75 23.40
C ALA A 493 -3.01 27.86 22.21
N SER A 494 -1.76 27.39 22.19
CA SER A 494 -1.20 26.62 21.08
C SER A 494 -1.41 25.12 21.27
N LEU A 495 -1.73 24.41 20.18
CA LEU A 495 -1.79 22.96 20.15
C LEU A 495 -0.56 22.40 19.44
N LYS A 496 0.35 21.79 20.20
CA LYS A 496 1.60 21.23 19.69
C LYS A 496 1.41 19.75 19.37
N ARG A 497 1.91 19.29 18.21
CA ARG A 497 1.91 17.87 17.85
C ARG A 497 2.98 17.15 18.68
N VAL A 498 2.61 16.06 19.35
CA VAL A 498 3.58 15.19 20.01
C VAL A 498 4.20 14.28 18.96
N SER A 499 5.54 14.25 18.88
CA SER A 499 6.25 13.38 17.92
C SER A 499 5.95 11.91 18.20
N GLU A 500 5.62 11.15 17.15
CA GLU A 500 5.33 9.73 17.26
C GLU A 500 6.55 8.93 17.77
N THR A 501 7.77 9.44 17.58
CA THR A 501 9.01 8.81 18.07
C THR A 501 9.43 9.28 19.47
N HIS A 502 8.59 10.06 20.17
CA HIS A 502 8.84 10.45 21.56
C HIS A 502 8.56 9.29 22.51
N ARG A 503 9.44 9.06 23.49
CA ARG A 503 9.31 7.97 24.48
C ARG A 503 7.98 8.04 25.26
N SER A 504 7.59 9.23 25.70
CA SER A 504 6.33 9.44 26.43
C SER A 504 5.05 9.38 25.58
N TYR A 505 5.14 9.26 24.24
CA TYR A 505 3.96 9.33 23.35
C TYR A 505 2.84 8.36 23.77
N ASP A 506 3.23 7.15 24.14
CA ASP A 506 2.31 6.07 24.50
C ASP A 506 1.68 6.35 25.89
N ALA A 507 2.48 6.78 26.88
CA ALA A 507 2.03 7.05 28.24
C ALA A 507 1.15 8.30 28.37
N LEU A 508 1.42 9.36 27.60
CA LEU A 508 0.60 10.57 27.58
C LEU A 508 -0.81 10.31 27.02
N GLN A 509 -0.96 9.35 26.09
CA GLN A 509 -2.24 9.01 25.46
C GLN A 509 -2.99 7.88 26.18
N TYR A 510 -2.28 6.91 26.76
CA TYR A 510 -2.87 5.73 27.42
C TYR A 510 -2.43 5.60 28.89
N PRO A 511 -2.69 6.61 29.75
CA PRO A 511 -2.20 6.61 31.13
C PRO A 511 -2.77 5.48 32.00
N LEU A 512 -3.88 4.84 31.63
CA LEU A 512 -4.32 3.62 32.30
C LEU A 512 -3.52 2.38 31.84
N MET A 513 -3.05 2.33 30.60
CA MET A 513 -2.21 1.21 30.10
C MET A 513 -0.75 1.34 30.55
N PHE A 514 -0.28 2.56 30.77
CA PHE A 514 1.06 2.93 31.24
C PHE A 514 0.96 3.73 32.54
N CYS A 515 0.35 3.13 33.56
CA CYS A 515 0.04 3.79 34.83
C CYS A 515 1.28 4.18 35.64
N PHE A 516 2.46 3.63 35.32
CA PHE A 516 3.74 4.02 35.91
C PHE A 516 4.52 5.02 35.04
N GLY A 517 3.90 5.57 33.98
CA GLY A 517 4.53 6.51 33.06
C GLY A 517 5.64 5.90 32.21
N GLU A 518 5.54 4.60 31.89
CA GLU A 518 6.63 3.88 31.22
C GLU A 518 6.96 4.41 29.82
N ASP A 519 8.25 4.43 29.49
CA ASP A 519 8.74 4.78 28.15
C ASP A 519 8.20 3.80 27.08
N GLY A 520 7.47 4.36 26.11
CA GLY A 520 7.09 3.71 24.86
C GLY A 520 8.25 3.63 23.87
N TYR A 521 7.94 3.38 22.59
CA TYR A 521 8.99 3.24 21.58
C TYR A 521 9.72 4.56 21.29
N ALA A 522 11.05 4.50 21.30
CA ALA A 522 11.97 5.53 20.83
C ALA A 522 13.03 4.92 19.86
N ILE A 523 13.52 5.73 18.93
CA ILE A 523 14.36 5.28 17.80
C ILE A 523 15.78 4.85 18.21
N ASP A 524 16.24 5.26 19.39
CA ASP A 524 17.57 5.06 19.96
C ASP A 524 17.74 3.74 20.73
N ILE A 525 16.66 2.98 20.95
CA ILE A 525 16.69 1.70 21.67
C ILE A 525 17.61 0.71 20.93
N PRO A 526 18.74 0.25 21.50
CA PRO A 526 19.68 -0.63 20.80
C PRO A 526 19.17 -2.08 20.74
N GLN A 527 19.42 -2.77 19.63
CA GLN A 527 19.36 -4.23 19.59
C GLN A 527 20.47 -4.81 20.48
N ARG A 528 20.22 -5.99 21.05
CA ARG A 528 21.19 -6.70 21.89
C ARG A 528 21.68 -7.97 21.21
N HIS A 529 22.89 -8.42 21.53
CA HIS A 529 23.35 -9.74 21.14
C HIS A 529 22.53 -10.81 21.89
N PRO A 530 21.98 -11.84 21.22
CA PRO A 530 21.12 -12.83 21.88
C PRO A 530 21.76 -13.51 23.10
N ASP A 531 23.03 -13.91 22.98
CA ASP A 531 23.77 -14.56 24.07
C ASP A 531 24.39 -13.55 25.06
N THR A 532 25.27 -12.66 24.60
CA THR A 532 26.06 -11.77 25.47
C THR A 532 25.33 -10.52 25.96
N GLN A 533 24.14 -10.20 25.43
CA GLN A 533 23.32 -9.03 25.75
C GLN A 533 23.97 -7.65 25.49
N ALA A 534 25.19 -7.63 24.95
CA ALA A 534 25.89 -6.44 24.49
C ALA A 534 25.08 -5.68 23.44
N ALA A 535 25.13 -4.35 23.47
CA ALA A 535 24.48 -3.51 22.46
C ALA A 535 25.10 -3.73 21.07
N LEU A 536 24.26 -3.73 20.05
CA LEU A 536 24.64 -3.85 18.64
C LEU A 536 24.50 -2.49 17.94
N ASN A 537 25.22 -2.31 16.83
CA ASN A 537 25.18 -1.10 15.98
C ASN A 537 23.85 -0.91 15.21
N LYS A 538 22.75 -1.52 15.66
CA LYS A 538 21.41 -1.42 15.06
C LYS A 538 20.39 -1.20 16.15
N THR A 539 19.41 -0.34 15.91
CA THR A 539 18.32 -0.07 16.85
C THR A 539 17.12 -1.00 16.62
N VAL A 540 16.26 -1.09 17.63
CA VAL A 540 14.97 -1.77 17.56
C VAL A 540 14.04 -0.93 16.69
N SER A 541 13.29 -1.55 15.77
CA SER A 541 12.24 -0.84 15.01
C SER A 541 10.93 -0.81 15.80
N ALA A 542 10.06 0.18 15.57
CA ALA A 542 8.78 0.27 16.27
C ALA A 542 7.96 -1.03 16.15
N ALA A 543 7.95 -1.64 14.96
CA ALA A 543 7.24 -2.91 14.73
C ALA A 543 7.76 -4.04 15.62
N SER A 544 9.08 -4.12 15.81
CA SER A 544 9.72 -5.13 16.66
C SER A 544 9.49 -4.86 18.15
N PHE A 545 9.41 -3.58 18.55
CA PHE A 545 9.08 -3.15 19.91
C PHE A 545 7.65 -3.53 20.29
N TYR A 546 6.66 -3.14 19.48
CA TYR A 546 5.26 -3.46 19.76
C TYR A 546 4.95 -4.95 19.60
N ALA A 547 5.55 -5.64 18.63
CA ALA A 547 5.47 -7.10 18.55
C ALA A 547 6.07 -7.78 19.80
N TYR A 548 7.13 -7.23 20.40
CA TYR A 548 7.65 -7.73 21.68
C TYR A 548 6.62 -7.52 22.80
N LEU A 549 6.04 -6.31 22.93
CA LEU A 549 5.09 -5.98 24.00
C LEU A 549 3.79 -6.78 23.94
N ILE A 550 3.25 -7.06 22.75
CA ILE A 550 1.95 -7.75 22.59
C ILE A 550 2.05 -9.25 22.90
N MET A 551 3.22 -9.87 22.73
CA MET A 551 3.38 -11.31 22.94
C MET A 551 3.24 -11.70 24.42
N GLU A 552 2.44 -12.70 24.70
CA GLU A 552 2.35 -13.31 26.03
C GLU A 552 3.60 -14.13 26.35
N ARG A 553 4.07 -14.11 27.61
CA ARG A 553 5.28 -14.80 28.06
C ARG A 553 4.98 -15.80 29.18
N GLN A 554 5.78 -16.86 29.24
CA GLN A 554 5.77 -17.78 30.37
C GLN A 554 6.27 -17.03 31.62
N ASN A 555 5.65 -17.30 32.77
CA ASN A 555 5.93 -16.70 34.08
C ASN A 555 5.74 -15.16 34.17
N THR A 556 5.06 -14.53 33.21
CA THR A 556 4.76 -13.09 33.29
C THR A 556 3.43 -12.81 32.60
N GLU A 557 2.46 -12.31 33.36
CA GLU A 557 1.18 -11.93 32.78
C GLU A 557 1.31 -10.65 31.94
N ASN A 558 0.81 -10.71 30.71
CA ASN A 558 0.77 -9.55 29.84
C ASN A 558 -0.47 -8.69 30.14
N MET A 559 -0.23 -7.57 30.83
CA MET A 559 -1.28 -6.64 31.27
C MET A 559 -1.94 -5.88 30.12
N LEU A 560 -1.20 -5.56 29.04
CA LEU A 560 -1.76 -4.87 27.86
C LEU A 560 -2.91 -5.66 27.23
N LEU A 561 -2.84 -7.00 27.27
CA LEU A 561 -3.88 -7.89 26.75
C LEU A 561 -5.19 -7.87 27.56
N LEU A 562 -5.22 -7.25 28.75
CA LEU A 562 -6.44 -7.11 29.56
C LEU A 562 -7.33 -5.93 29.13
N PHE A 563 -6.81 -4.96 28.37
CA PHE A 563 -7.50 -3.70 28.04
C PHE A 563 -8.51 -3.77 26.88
N ARG A 564 -8.81 -4.96 26.35
CA ARG A 564 -9.90 -5.26 25.39
C ARG A 564 -10.14 -4.17 24.31
N GLY A 565 -11.22 -3.40 24.41
CA GLY A 565 -11.58 -2.36 23.44
C GLY A 565 -10.60 -1.18 23.38
N LEU A 566 -9.89 -0.87 24.47
CA LEU A 566 -8.83 0.15 24.48
C LEU A 566 -7.55 -0.38 23.84
N LEU A 567 -7.20 -1.66 24.03
CA LEU A 567 -6.12 -2.31 23.29
C LEU A 567 -6.35 -2.21 21.78
N ASN A 568 -7.58 -2.37 21.29
CA ASN A 568 -7.89 -2.20 19.87
C ASN A 568 -7.62 -0.78 19.35
N GLN A 569 -7.79 0.27 20.17
CA GLN A 569 -7.41 1.63 19.81
C GLN A 569 -5.88 1.79 19.80
N PHE A 570 -5.21 1.35 20.87
CA PHE A 570 -3.75 1.35 21.00
C PHE A 570 -3.07 0.66 19.80
N LEU A 571 -3.55 -0.51 19.37
CA LEU A 571 -2.98 -1.25 18.24
C LEU A 571 -3.03 -0.47 16.92
N VAL A 572 -4.12 0.23 16.63
CA VAL A 572 -4.26 1.05 15.42
C VAL A 572 -3.32 2.24 15.45
N ASP A 573 -3.20 2.90 16.60
CA ASP A 573 -2.28 4.01 16.84
C ASP A 573 -0.82 3.59 16.74
N MET A 574 -0.42 2.50 17.40
CA MET A 574 0.94 1.98 17.32
C MET A 574 1.30 1.54 15.88
N TYR A 575 0.34 1.06 15.09
CA TYR A 575 0.58 0.85 13.67
C TYR A 575 0.73 2.16 12.87
N ALA A 576 -0.07 3.19 13.16
CA ALA A 576 0.09 4.51 12.56
C ALA A 576 1.46 5.14 12.90
N LYS A 577 1.96 4.92 14.12
CA LYS A 577 3.32 5.26 14.58
C LYS A 577 4.41 4.49 13.81
N ILE A 578 4.29 3.16 13.66
CA ILE A 578 5.19 2.33 12.83
C ILE A 578 5.20 2.80 11.37
N GLU A 579 4.04 3.14 10.82
CA GLU A 579 3.93 3.61 9.44
C GLU A 579 4.53 5.01 9.27
N THR A 580 4.29 5.91 10.22
CA THR A 580 4.85 7.27 10.25
C THR A 580 6.38 7.23 10.38
N GLU A 581 6.96 6.32 11.18
CA GLU A 581 8.41 6.07 11.22
C GLU A 581 8.96 5.75 9.82
N ARG A 582 8.33 4.80 9.11
CA ARG A 582 8.77 4.36 7.77
C ARG A 582 8.59 5.45 6.71
N LEU A 583 7.51 6.23 6.78
CA LEU A 583 7.24 7.33 5.87
C LEU A 583 8.18 8.52 6.13
N ASN A 584 8.47 8.85 7.39
CA ASN A 584 9.45 9.86 7.75
C ASN A 584 10.87 9.44 7.34
N PHE A 585 11.23 8.15 7.46
CA PHE A 585 12.49 7.66 6.89
C PHE A 585 12.56 7.94 5.38
N ILE A 586 11.50 7.61 4.62
CA ILE A 586 11.46 7.90 3.17
C ILE A 586 11.57 9.41 2.92
N ARG A 587 10.82 10.25 3.63
CA ARG A 587 10.83 11.71 3.47
C ARG A 587 12.19 12.35 3.81
N CYS A 588 12.82 11.94 4.91
CA CYS A 588 14.10 12.51 5.37
C CYS A 588 15.32 11.98 4.60
N ASN A 589 15.22 10.82 3.94
CA ASN A 589 16.31 10.24 3.15
C ASN A 589 16.14 10.47 1.64
N GLN A 590 15.27 11.41 1.22
CA GLN A 590 15.06 11.71 -0.21
C GLN A 590 16.35 12.07 -0.95
N THR A 591 17.34 12.69 -0.29
CA THR A 591 18.67 12.97 -0.87
C THR A 591 19.41 11.72 -1.33
N SER A 592 19.18 10.55 -0.71
CA SER A 592 19.72 9.24 -1.11
C SER A 592 18.76 8.41 -1.96
N LEU A 593 17.53 8.91 -2.18
CA LEU A 593 16.48 8.25 -2.97
C LEU A 593 16.15 9.01 -4.27
N ARG A 594 16.81 10.16 -4.54
CA ARG A 594 16.71 10.90 -5.79
C ARG A 594 16.95 9.96 -6.96
N ALA A 595 16.12 10.08 -7.99
CA ALA A 595 16.22 9.25 -9.18
C ALA A 595 15.85 10.06 -10.41
N GLU A 596 16.69 9.96 -11.44
CA GLU A 596 16.50 10.64 -12.72
C GLU A 596 16.93 9.69 -13.86
N ASN A 597 16.55 9.97 -15.10
CA ASN A 597 17.12 9.30 -16.26
C ASN A 597 18.59 9.72 -16.41
N TYR A 598 19.48 8.77 -16.73
CA TYR A 598 20.92 9.03 -16.82
C TYR A 598 21.29 10.08 -17.86
N VAL A 599 20.60 10.14 -19.02
CA VAL A 599 20.78 11.23 -20.00
C VAL A 599 20.58 12.60 -19.34
N HIS A 600 19.45 12.85 -18.68
CA HIS A 600 19.18 14.14 -18.05
C HIS A 600 20.19 14.48 -16.93
N LEU A 601 20.62 13.47 -16.15
CA LEU A 601 21.64 13.66 -15.12
C LEU A 601 23.01 14.02 -15.72
N ARG A 602 23.43 13.32 -16.78
CA ARG A 602 24.67 13.61 -17.51
C ARG A 602 24.64 15.01 -18.09
N ASP A 603 23.57 15.35 -18.81
CA ASP A 603 23.44 16.62 -19.51
C ASP A 603 23.45 17.80 -18.52
N ALA A 604 22.77 17.66 -17.38
CA ALA A 604 22.80 18.67 -16.32
C ALA A 604 24.17 18.81 -15.63
N VAL A 605 24.90 17.71 -15.43
CA VAL A 605 26.29 17.75 -14.91
C VAL A 605 27.25 18.39 -15.92
N GLN A 606 27.00 18.22 -17.22
CA GLN A 606 27.85 18.78 -18.29
C GLN A 606 27.54 20.26 -18.59
N GLN A 607 26.30 20.72 -18.43
CA GLN A 607 25.88 22.09 -18.78
C GLN A 607 26.20 23.14 -17.72
N SER A 608 26.56 22.77 -16.49
CA SER A 608 26.96 23.66 -15.36
C SER A 608 25.93 24.70 -14.86
N ASP A 609 24.88 25.03 -15.62
CA ASP A 609 23.83 26.00 -15.25
C ASP A 609 22.70 25.41 -14.36
N GLY A 610 22.68 24.10 -14.14
CA GLY A 610 21.65 23.43 -13.33
C GLY A 610 22.12 23.07 -11.92
N ASP A 611 21.42 23.53 -10.88
CA ASP A 611 21.68 23.06 -9.52
C ASP A 611 21.35 21.55 -9.39
N ILE A 612 22.40 20.72 -9.29
CA ILE A 612 22.33 19.28 -9.01
C ILE A 612 21.56 19.00 -7.70
N GLY A 613 21.46 20.00 -6.82
CA GLY A 613 20.56 20.05 -5.66
C GLY A 613 19.09 19.88 -5.99
N GLU A 614 18.58 20.48 -7.08
CA GLU A 614 17.16 20.52 -7.47
C GLU A 614 16.68 19.30 -8.28
N ILE A 615 17.60 18.60 -8.95
CA ILE A 615 17.27 17.51 -9.89
C ILE A 615 16.78 16.24 -9.15
N GLY A 616 15.69 15.65 -9.64
CA GLY A 616 15.12 14.40 -9.10
C GLY A 616 14.43 14.53 -7.73
N LYS A 617 14.04 15.75 -7.31
CA LYS A 617 13.50 16.09 -5.97
C LYS A 617 12.09 15.56 -5.58
N MET A 618 11.43 14.72 -6.38
CA MET A 618 10.08 14.24 -6.07
C MET A 618 10.04 13.30 -4.84
N VAL A 619 9.15 13.57 -3.87
CA VAL A 619 8.93 12.69 -2.70
C VAL A 619 8.13 11.45 -3.12
N ILE A 620 8.86 10.47 -3.66
CA ILE A 620 8.31 9.24 -4.25
C ILE A 620 8.15 8.15 -3.19
N LEU A 621 6.98 7.51 -3.16
CA LEU A 621 6.73 6.30 -2.39
C LEU A 621 7.17 5.07 -3.20
N PRO A 622 8.25 4.37 -2.83
CA PRO A 622 8.82 3.31 -3.66
C PRO A 622 7.89 2.09 -3.75
N SER A 623 8.01 1.30 -4.83
CA SER A 623 7.27 0.05 -5.00
C SER A 623 7.62 -1.04 -3.96
N SER A 624 8.64 -0.81 -3.12
CA SER A 624 8.94 -1.62 -1.92
C SER A 624 8.08 -1.28 -0.70
N PHE A 625 7.33 -0.18 -0.71
CA PHE A 625 6.45 0.22 0.38
C PHE A 625 5.12 -0.56 0.33
N THR A 626 5.04 -1.64 1.11
CA THR A 626 3.87 -2.55 1.16
C THR A 626 2.54 -1.81 1.37
N GLY A 627 1.68 -1.82 0.36
CA GLY A 627 0.36 -1.18 0.36
C GLY A 627 0.30 0.18 -0.35
N GLY A 628 1.44 0.79 -0.70
CA GLY A 628 1.47 2.04 -1.48
C GLY A 628 1.00 1.85 -2.93
N PRO A 629 0.61 2.93 -3.66
CA PRO A 629 0.04 2.82 -4.99
C PRO A 629 0.94 2.07 -5.99
N ARG A 630 2.24 2.39 -6.01
CA ARG A 630 3.22 1.71 -6.86
C ARG A 630 3.38 0.23 -6.49
N TYR A 631 3.36 -0.13 -5.20
CA TYR A 631 3.39 -1.52 -4.76
C TYR A 631 2.18 -2.29 -5.29
N MET A 632 0.96 -1.75 -5.15
CA MET A 632 -0.26 -2.38 -5.67
C MET A 632 -0.26 -2.49 -7.21
N HIS A 633 0.27 -1.48 -7.91
CA HIS A 633 0.45 -1.53 -9.35
C HIS A 633 1.41 -2.67 -9.77
N GLU A 634 2.58 -2.78 -9.13
CA GLU A 634 3.52 -3.87 -9.41
C GLU A 634 2.90 -5.24 -9.12
N ARG A 635 2.13 -5.40 -8.04
CA ARG A 635 1.38 -6.65 -7.77
C ARG A 635 0.35 -6.96 -8.87
N THR A 636 -0.25 -5.93 -9.48
CA THR A 636 -1.20 -6.06 -10.61
C THR A 636 -0.52 -6.52 -11.88
N GLN A 637 0.60 -5.90 -12.26
CA GLN A 637 1.39 -6.31 -13.43
C GLN A 637 1.96 -7.72 -13.25
N ASP A 638 2.38 -8.06 -12.02
CA ASP A 638 2.80 -9.41 -11.67
C ASP A 638 1.65 -10.41 -11.90
N ALA A 639 0.43 -10.14 -11.41
CA ALA A 639 -0.75 -11.00 -11.63
C ALA A 639 -1.11 -11.22 -13.10
N MET A 640 -1.12 -10.15 -13.91
CA MET A 640 -1.35 -10.26 -15.36
C MET A 640 -0.27 -11.09 -16.08
N THR A 641 0.93 -11.21 -15.50
CA THR A 641 2.01 -12.01 -16.10
C THR A 641 1.79 -13.52 -15.90
N TYR A 642 1.22 -13.95 -14.78
CA TYR A 642 0.78 -15.36 -14.63
C TYR A 642 -0.33 -15.68 -15.63
N VAL A 643 -1.27 -14.75 -15.84
CA VAL A 643 -2.35 -14.92 -16.82
C VAL A 643 -1.79 -15.03 -18.25
N ARG A 644 -0.76 -14.23 -18.59
CA ARG A 644 -0.10 -14.30 -19.90
C ARG A 644 0.65 -15.62 -20.13
N ILE A 645 1.25 -16.20 -19.09
CA ILE A 645 2.11 -17.39 -19.20
C ILE A 645 1.34 -18.70 -19.04
N TYR A 646 0.39 -18.76 -18.09
CA TYR A 646 -0.34 -19.99 -17.73
C TYR A 646 -1.82 -19.94 -18.15
N GLY A 647 -2.26 -18.87 -18.82
CA GLY A 647 -3.66 -18.65 -19.20
C GLY A 647 -4.56 -18.36 -17.99
N ARG A 648 -5.84 -18.71 -18.11
CA ARG A 648 -6.80 -18.54 -17.01
C ARG A 648 -6.46 -19.43 -15.80
N PRO A 649 -6.59 -18.94 -14.56
CA PRO A 649 -6.62 -19.80 -13.38
C PRO A 649 -7.79 -20.78 -13.48
N ASP A 650 -7.72 -21.87 -12.72
CA ASP A 650 -8.75 -22.91 -12.71
C ASP A 650 -9.71 -22.72 -11.53
N LEU A 651 -9.19 -22.31 -10.37
CA LEU A 651 -9.96 -22.04 -9.16
C LEU A 651 -9.70 -20.65 -8.59
N PHE A 652 -10.77 -20.04 -8.07
CA PHE A 652 -10.75 -18.86 -7.21
C PHE A 652 -11.34 -19.21 -5.86
N ILE A 653 -10.54 -19.08 -4.81
CA ILE A 653 -10.91 -19.45 -3.44
C ILE A 653 -10.86 -18.19 -2.58
N THR A 654 -11.91 -17.93 -1.83
CA THR A 654 -11.89 -16.89 -0.78
C THR A 654 -11.98 -17.54 0.58
N PHE A 655 -11.13 -17.16 1.53
CA PHE A 655 -11.05 -17.75 2.86
C PHE A 655 -11.13 -16.67 3.93
N THR A 656 -12.19 -16.69 4.73
CA THR A 656 -12.41 -15.72 5.81
C THR A 656 -11.99 -16.31 7.16
N SER A 657 -11.30 -15.53 7.99
CA SER A 657 -10.98 -15.92 9.37
C SER A 657 -12.24 -16.25 10.17
N SER A 658 -12.20 -17.34 10.95
CA SER A 658 -13.30 -17.74 11.84
C SER A 658 -12.92 -17.42 13.29
N PRO A 659 -13.57 -16.43 13.93
CA PRO A 659 -13.35 -16.12 15.34
C PRO A 659 -13.69 -17.29 16.29
N LYS A 660 -14.48 -18.26 15.82
CA LYS A 660 -14.94 -19.44 16.55
C LYS A 660 -13.90 -20.58 16.61
N TRP A 661 -12.72 -20.41 16.01
CA TRP A 661 -11.69 -21.46 16.04
C TRP A 661 -11.24 -21.80 17.46
N HIS A 662 -11.16 -23.11 17.75
CA HIS A 662 -10.69 -23.61 19.03
C HIS A 662 -9.28 -23.09 19.39
N ASP A 663 -8.40 -22.96 18.38
CA ASP A 663 -7.05 -22.38 18.52
C ASP A 663 -7.07 -20.95 19.10
N ILE A 664 -8.13 -20.16 18.87
CA ILE A 664 -8.33 -18.82 19.45
C ILE A 664 -8.93 -18.97 20.84
N HIS A 665 -10.06 -19.69 20.97
CA HIS A 665 -10.79 -19.82 22.23
C HIS A 665 -9.95 -20.43 23.36
N LYS A 666 -9.05 -21.38 23.07
CA LYS A 666 -8.11 -21.97 24.03
C LYS A 666 -7.11 -20.96 24.63
N GLN A 667 -6.97 -19.77 24.04
CA GLN A 667 -6.01 -18.73 24.43
C GLN A 667 -6.67 -17.41 24.89
N LEU A 668 -8.00 -17.39 25.00
CA LEU A 668 -8.74 -16.30 25.61
C LEU A 668 -8.66 -16.42 27.14
N LYS A 669 -8.50 -15.30 27.84
CA LYS A 669 -8.68 -15.23 29.31
C LYS A 669 -10.17 -15.11 29.66
N ASP A 670 -10.50 -15.31 30.93
CA ASP A 670 -11.88 -15.24 31.42
C ASP A 670 -12.56 -13.91 31.07
N GLY A 671 -13.77 -14.01 30.53
CA GLY A 671 -14.56 -12.87 30.04
C GLY A 671 -14.07 -12.23 28.73
N GLN A 672 -12.93 -12.65 28.15
CA GLN A 672 -12.49 -12.16 26.83
C GLN A 672 -13.28 -12.79 25.69
N LYS A 673 -13.50 -12.00 24.63
CA LYS A 673 -14.07 -12.44 23.35
C LYS A 673 -13.00 -12.38 22.26
N PRO A 674 -13.12 -13.11 21.13
CA PRO A 674 -12.14 -13.04 20.03
C PRO A 674 -11.86 -11.62 19.50
N GLN A 675 -12.86 -10.74 19.55
CA GLN A 675 -12.76 -9.31 19.18
C GLN A 675 -11.88 -8.47 20.13
N ASP A 676 -11.59 -8.96 21.33
CA ASP A 676 -10.69 -8.32 22.29
C ASP A 676 -9.23 -8.76 22.08
N ARG A 677 -8.99 -9.78 21.25
CA ARG A 677 -7.72 -10.50 21.08
C ARG A 677 -7.37 -10.67 19.61
N HIS A 678 -7.30 -9.54 18.91
CA HIS A 678 -6.91 -9.51 17.49
C HIS A 678 -5.48 -10.02 17.23
N ASP A 679 -4.62 -10.08 18.25
CA ASP A 679 -3.33 -10.81 18.20
C ASP A 679 -3.54 -12.29 17.87
N LEU A 680 -4.48 -12.96 18.53
CA LEU A 680 -4.82 -14.35 18.27
C LEU A 680 -5.49 -14.51 16.90
N VAL A 681 -6.45 -13.65 16.57
CA VAL A 681 -7.18 -13.71 15.29
C VAL A 681 -6.21 -13.60 14.10
N ALA A 682 -5.26 -12.66 14.14
CA ALA A 682 -4.26 -12.48 13.09
C ALA A 682 -3.27 -13.66 13.03
N ARG A 683 -2.73 -14.10 14.17
CA ARG A 683 -1.75 -15.19 14.25
C ARG A 683 -2.35 -16.54 13.79
N VAL A 684 -3.53 -16.89 14.29
CA VAL A 684 -4.23 -18.13 13.91
C VAL A 684 -4.61 -18.08 12.43
N PHE A 685 -5.17 -16.97 11.91
CA PHE A 685 -5.50 -16.87 10.48
C PHE A 685 -4.26 -17.03 9.58
N HIS A 686 -3.15 -16.37 9.91
CA HIS A 686 -1.90 -16.49 9.15
C HIS A 686 -1.37 -17.93 9.10
N LEU A 687 -1.48 -18.68 10.21
CA LEU A 687 -1.07 -20.08 10.26
C LEU A 687 -2.05 -21.00 9.50
N LYS A 688 -3.37 -20.79 9.64
CA LYS A 688 -4.40 -21.52 8.89
C LYS A 688 -4.30 -21.25 7.39
N LEU A 689 -3.99 -20.02 6.97
CA LEU A 689 -3.72 -19.67 5.57
C LEU A 689 -2.48 -20.38 5.04
N LYS A 690 -1.40 -20.47 5.82
CA LYS A 690 -0.23 -21.29 5.46
C LYS A 690 -0.57 -22.78 5.32
N GLN A 691 -1.45 -23.30 6.17
CA GLN A 691 -1.94 -24.68 6.04
C GLN A 691 -2.84 -24.87 4.83
N MET A 692 -3.71 -23.90 4.51
CA MET A 692 -4.49 -23.87 3.26
C MET A 692 -3.56 -23.92 2.05
N MET A 693 -2.57 -23.04 1.96
CA MET A 693 -1.62 -23.04 0.84
C MET A 693 -0.80 -24.32 0.76
N ASN A 694 -0.40 -24.91 1.89
CA ASN A 694 0.25 -26.23 1.90
C ASN A 694 -0.70 -27.35 1.42
N LEU A 695 -1.97 -27.32 1.81
CA LEU A 695 -2.97 -28.32 1.40
C LEU A 695 -3.25 -28.24 -0.11
N LEU A 696 -3.36 -27.04 -0.66
CA LEU A 696 -3.51 -26.80 -2.09
C LEU A 696 -2.26 -27.27 -2.87
N THR A 697 -1.06 -26.87 -2.45
CA THR A 697 0.17 -27.03 -3.27
C THR A 697 0.95 -28.32 -3.01
N LYS A 698 1.05 -28.76 -1.75
CA LYS A 698 1.76 -29.99 -1.32
C LYS A 698 0.81 -31.14 -1.08
N GLY A 699 -0.38 -30.83 -0.58
CA GLY A 699 -1.47 -31.78 -0.44
C GLY A 699 -2.11 -32.13 -1.78
N GLN A 700 -2.00 -31.25 -2.78
CA GLN A 700 -2.51 -31.47 -4.14
C GLN A 700 -3.98 -31.91 -4.15
N VAL A 701 -4.80 -31.32 -3.28
CA VAL A 701 -6.20 -31.74 -3.07
C VAL A 701 -7.07 -31.63 -4.32
N PHE A 702 -6.72 -30.71 -5.22
CA PHE A 702 -7.33 -30.54 -6.55
C PHE A 702 -6.41 -31.02 -7.69
N GLY A 703 -5.35 -31.76 -7.38
CA GLY A 703 -4.27 -32.13 -8.30
C GLY A 703 -3.02 -31.23 -8.18
N PRO A 704 -1.98 -31.49 -9.00
CA PRO A 704 -0.73 -30.74 -8.94
C PRO A 704 -0.91 -29.27 -9.29
N THR A 705 -0.45 -28.36 -8.43
CA THR A 705 -0.48 -26.91 -8.68
C THR A 705 0.75 -26.47 -9.49
N ILE A 706 0.55 -25.82 -10.65
CA ILE A 706 1.63 -25.19 -11.42
C ILE A 706 2.04 -23.88 -10.74
N CYS A 707 1.07 -22.99 -10.53
CA CYS A 707 1.29 -21.66 -9.98
C CYS A 707 0.11 -21.22 -9.10
N TYR A 708 0.39 -20.30 -8.18
CA TYR A 708 -0.62 -19.73 -7.31
C TYR A 708 -0.29 -18.28 -6.98
N MET A 709 -1.30 -17.54 -6.55
CA MET A 709 -1.11 -16.31 -5.80
C MET A 709 -2.27 -16.05 -4.86
N TYR A 710 -2.01 -15.27 -3.82
CA TYR A 710 -3.08 -14.74 -2.98
C TYR A 710 -2.81 -13.31 -2.52
N THR A 711 -3.88 -12.62 -2.11
CA THR A 711 -3.79 -11.45 -1.24
C THR A 711 -4.62 -11.64 0.01
N CYS A 712 -4.24 -10.98 1.10
CA CYS A 712 -5.05 -10.75 2.28
C CYS A 712 -5.66 -9.34 2.23
N GLU A 713 -6.95 -9.23 2.53
CA GLU A 713 -7.64 -7.97 2.80
C GLU A 713 -8.38 -8.04 4.14
N TRP A 714 -8.84 -6.88 4.62
CA TRP A 714 -9.70 -6.78 5.79
C TRP A 714 -11.03 -6.21 5.33
N GLN A 715 -12.04 -7.09 5.27
CA GLN A 715 -13.38 -6.69 4.82
C GLN A 715 -13.99 -5.64 5.77
N LYS A 716 -15.12 -5.02 5.38
CA LYS A 716 -15.83 -4.04 6.23
C LYS A 716 -16.13 -4.51 7.67
N ARG A 717 -16.14 -5.81 7.97
CA ARG A 717 -16.30 -6.33 9.34
C ARG A 717 -15.00 -6.46 10.15
N GLY A 718 -13.87 -6.05 9.58
CA GLY A 718 -12.56 -6.03 10.23
C GLY A 718 -11.82 -7.36 10.27
N LEU A 719 -12.43 -8.49 9.90
CA LEU A 719 -11.75 -9.79 9.94
C LEU A 719 -10.77 -9.97 8.76
N PRO A 720 -9.61 -10.63 8.97
CA PRO A 720 -8.74 -11.07 7.90
C PRO A 720 -9.48 -12.00 6.91
N HIS A 721 -9.25 -11.77 5.63
CA HIS A 721 -9.84 -12.52 4.53
C HIS A 721 -8.81 -12.64 3.41
N SER A 722 -8.69 -13.80 2.75
CA SER A 722 -7.76 -13.97 1.64
C SER A 722 -8.45 -14.36 0.34
N HIS A 723 -8.00 -13.78 -0.76
CA HIS A 723 -8.36 -14.11 -2.14
C HIS A 723 -7.23 -14.91 -2.77
N ILE A 724 -7.47 -16.16 -3.15
CA ILE A 724 -6.48 -17.12 -3.64
C ILE A 724 -6.83 -17.53 -5.08
N LEU A 725 -5.84 -17.52 -5.97
CA LEU A 725 -5.89 -18.06 -7.33
C LEU A 725 -4.97 -19.28 -7.43
N ILE A 726 -5.47 -20.34 -8.09
CA ILE A 726 -4.75 -21.59 -8.35
C ILE A 726 -4.82 -21.93 -9.84
N TRP A 727 -3.67 -22.30 -10.41
CA TRP A 727 -3.56 -22.97 -11.71
C TRP A 727 -3.10 -24.40 -11.49
N LEU A 728 -3.84 -25.35 -12.04
CA LEU A 728 -3.60 -26.78 -11.92
C LEU A 728 -2.88 -27.31 -13.17
N PHE A 729 -2.11 -28.39 -13.01
CA PHE A 729 -1.46 -29.08 -14.12
C PHE A 729 -2.49 -29.79 -14.99
N GLU A 730 -3.42 -30.51 -14.35
CA GLU A 730 -4.61 -31.05 -14.97
C GLU A 730 -5.79 -30.15 -14.60
N LYS A 731 -6.53 -29.68 -15.61
CA LYS A 731 -7.65 -28.75 -15.42
C LYS A 731 -8.92 -29.53 -15.11
N ILE A 732 -9.66 -29.07 -14.08
CA ILE A 732 -10.98 -29.59 -13.71
C ILE A 732 -11.92 -29.45 -14.92
N ARG A 733 -12.40 -30.59 -15.41
CA ARG A 733 -13.32 -30.70 -16.55
C ARG A 733 -14.74 -30.31 -16.12
N PRO A 734 -15.63 -29.89 -17.04
CA PRO A 734 -17.00 -29.48 -16.69
C PRO A 734 -17.79 -30.51 -15.86
N HIS A 735 -17.66 -31.81 -16.17
CA HIS A 735 -18.32 -32.89 -15.42
C HIS A 735 -17.68 -33.18 -14.05
N GLU A 736 -16.43 -32.73 -13.81
CA GLU A 736 -15.74 -32.90 -12.53
C GLU A 736 -16.11 -31.81 -11.51
N ILE A 737 -16.74 -30.71 -11.96
CA ILE A 737 -17.02 -29.54 -11.10
C ILE A 737 -17.88 -29.91 -9.88
N ASP A 738 -18.92 -30.72 -10.06
CA ASP A 738 -19.86 -31.09 -8.99
C ASP A 738 -19.27 -32.08 -7.96
N HIS A 739 -18.15 -32.74 -8.29
CA HIS A 739 -17.38 -33.53 -7.31
C HIS A 739 -16.55 -32.61 -6.41
N VAL A 740 -15.99 -31.54 -6.98
CA VAL A 740 -15.04 -30.64 -6.31
C VAL A 740 -15.71 -29.48 -5.55
N ILE A 741 -16.82 -28.97 -6.09
CA ILE A 741 -17.55 -27.79 -5.62
C ILE A 741 -19.04 -28.13 -5.50
N SER A 742 -19.60 -27.92 -4.31
CA SER A 742 -21.04 -28.02 -4.04
C SER A 742 -21.63 -26.64 -3.79
N ALA A 743 -22.90 -26.46 -4.14
CA ALA A 743 -23.74 -25.35 -3.70
C ALA A 743 -25.06 -25.84 -3.07
N GLU A 744 -25.01 -27.03 -2.46
CA GLU A 744 -26.16 -27.71 -1.86
C GLU A 744 -25.96 -27.92 -0.34
N ILE A 745 -27.05 -28.09 0.41
CA ILE A 745 -27.00 -28.47 1.83
C ILE A 745 -26.65 -29.98 1.93
N PRO A 746 -25.55 -30.36 2.63
CA PRO A 746 -25.19 -31.76 2.86
C PRO A 746 -26.28 -32.54 3.58
N ASN A 747 -26.24 -33.87 3.51
CA ASN A 747 -27.10 -34.66 4.38
C ASN A 747 -26.58 -34.59 5.82
N VAL A 748 -27.48 -34.44 6.79
CA VAL A 748 -27.13 -34.55 8.21
C VAL A 748 -26.84 -35.99 8.62
N GLU A 749 -27.41 -36.96 7.92
CA GLU A 749 -27.18 -38.40 8.16
C GLU A 749 -25.85 -38.85 7.56
N ASP A 750 -25.60 -38.54 6.27
CA ASP A 750 -24.35 -38.95 5.58
C ASP A 750 -23.11 -38.17 6.06
N ASP A 751 -23.24 -36.87 6.36
CA ASP A 751 -22.12 -36.02 6.79
C ASP A 751 -22.56 -34.92 7.78
N PRO A 752 -22.83 -35.27 9.05
CA PRO A 752 -23.29 -34.31 10.07
C PRO A 752 -22.28 -33.17 10.30
N ILE A 753 -20.97 -33.44 10.13
CA ILE A 753 -19.91 -32.44 10.34
C ILE A 753 -19.92 -31.41 9.21
N LEU A 754 -20.03 -31.84 7.95
CA LEU A 754 -20.10 -30.92 6.82
C LEU A 754 -21.44 -30.16 6.83
N HIS A 755 -22.54 -30.83 7.17
CA HIS A 755 -23.85 -30.19 7.36
C HIS A 755 -23.76 -29.05 8.39
N GLU A 756 -23.17 -29.31 9.57
CA GLU A 756 -22.94 -28.28 10.61
C GLU A 756 -22.10 -27.11 10.09
N VAL A 757 -21.03 -27.39 9.33
CA VAL A 757 -20.14 -26.36 8.79
C VAL A 757 -20.83 -25.51 7.72
N VAL A 758 -21.55 -26.12 6.78
CA VAL A 758 -22.25 -25.44 5.68
C VAL A 758 -23.37 -24.58 6.22
N THR A 759 -24.22 -25.12 7.10
CA THR A 759 -25.34 -24.37 7.69
C THR A 759 -24.88 -23.20 8.55
N LYS A 760 -23.74 -23.31 9.26
CA LYS A 760 -23.20 -22.21 10.09
C LYS A 760 -22.35 -21.18 9.35
N ASN A 761 -21.70 -21.55 8.24
CA ASN A 761 -20.67 -20.71 7.60
C ASN A 761 -20.87 -20.43 6.12
N MET A 762 -21.63 -21.24 5.37
CA MET A 762 -21.77 -21.12 3.92
C MET A 762 -23.17 -20.67 3.46
N ILE A 763 -24.12 -20.48 4.37
CA ILE A 763 -25.41 -19.83 4.03
C ILE A 763 -25.18 -18.33 3.83
N HIS A 764 -25.51 -17.81 2.64
CA HIS A 764 -25.69 -16.38 2.45
C HIS A 764 -26.90 -15.94 3.27
N GLY A 765 -26.68 -15.02 4.23
CA GLY A 765 -27.74 -14.59 5.14
C GLY A 765 -28.99 -14.11 4.38
N PRO A 766 -30.20 -14.48 4.85
CA PRO A 766 -31.46 -13.98 4.31
C PRO A 766 -31.41 -12.46 4.07
N CYS A 767 -31.79 -12.08 2.86
CA CYS A 767 -31.78 -10.72 2.32
C CYS A 767 -32.93 -10.57 1.30
N GLY A 768 -33.00 -9.43 0.61
CA GLY A 768 -34.11 -9.15 -0.30
C GLY A 768 -35.40 -8.92 0.50
N THR A 769 -36.49 -9.56 0.08
CA THR A 769 -37.78 -9.51 0.77
C THR A 769 -37.72 -10.05 2.20
N LEU A 770 -36.84 -11.02 2.49
CA LEU A 770 -36.69 -11.62 3.82
C LEU A 770 -35.95 -10.71 4.81
N ASN A 771 -35.13 -9.76 4.32
CA ASN A 771 -34.41 -8.80 5.15
C ASN A 771 -33.83 -7.67 4.28
N GLN A 772 -34.59 -6.58 4.13
CA GLN A 772 -34.18 -5.42 3.35
C GLN A 772 -32.99 -4.66 3.97
N ASN A 773 -32.76 -4.84 5.28
CA ASN A 773 -31.66 -4.21 6.02
C ASN A 773 -30.35 -5.03 5.98
N ALA A 774 -30.29 -6.11 5.19
CA ALA A 774 -29.09 -6.93 5.07
C ALA A 774 -27.93 -6.13 4.40
N PRO A 775 -26.67 -6.19 4.90
CA PRO A 775 -25.55 -5.40 4.36
C PRO A 775 -25.15 -5.70 2.91
N CYS A 776 -25.75 -6.69 2.26
CA CYS A 776 -25.58 -7.00 0.84
C CYS A 776 -26.59 -6.29 -0.06
N MET A 777 -27.62 -5.64 0.49
CA MET A 777 -28.65 -4.92 -0.26
C MET A 777 -28.12 -3.60 -0.80
N VAL A 778 -28.36 -3.37 -2.10
CA VAL A 778 -28.05 -2.12 -2.82
C VAL A 778 -29.23 -1.87 -3.76
N ASP A 779 -29.84 -0.69 -3.70
CA ASP A 779 -31.00 -0.30 -4.51
C ASP A 779 -32.18 -1.31 -4.45
N GLY A 780 -32.41 -1.89 -3.28
CA GLY A 780 -33.47 -2.89 -3.06
C GLY A 780 -33.17 -4.30 -3.60
N ILE A 781 -31.99 -4.53 -4.18
CA ILE A 781 -31.56 -5.81 -4.76
C ILE A 781 -30.31 -6.33 -4.01
N CYS A 782 -30.20 -7.66 -3.83
CA CYS A 782 -28.98 -8.24 -3.29
C CYS A 782 -27.84 -8.09 -4.31
N SER A 783 -26.80 -7.32 -3.96
CA SER A 783 -25.58 -7.12 -4.78
C SER A 783 -24.81 -8.41 -5.09
N LYS A 784 -25.10 -9.50 -4.36
CA LYS A 784 -24.54 -10.85 -4.57
C LYS A 784 -25.50 -11.79 -5.31
N ARG A 785 -26.64 -11.28 -5.80
CA ARG A 785 -27.67 -11.99 -6.57
C ARG A 785 -28.21 -13.24 -5.84
N TYR A 786 -28.53 -13.08 -4.55
CA TYR A 786 -29.27 -14.08 -3.77
C TYR A 786 -30.73 -13.66 -3.60
N PRO A 787 -31.69 -14.61 -3.55
CA PRO A 787 -31.53 -16.05 -3.77
C PRO A 787 -31.07 -16.39 -5.20
N ARG A 788 -30.30 -17.47 -5.37
CA ARG A 788 -29.86 -17.98 -6.67
C ARG A 788 -30.95 -18.83 -7.33
N THR A 789 -30.84 -19.06 -8.64
CA THR A 789 -31.71 -19.98 -9.39
C THR A 789 -31.43 -21.43 -8.97
N LEU A 790 -32.47 -22.26 -8.87
CA LEU A 790 -32.35 -23.72 -8.73
C LEU A 790 -32.08 -24.33 -10.11
N VAL A 791 -31.12 -25.25 -10.19
CA VAL A 791 -30.74 -25.98 -11.42
C VAL A 791 -30.29 -27.40 -11.06
N ALA A 792 -30.69 -28.38 -11.85
CA ALA A 792 -30.45 -29.80 -11.59
C ALA A 792 -28.99 -30.23 -11.80
N GLU A 793 -28.24 -29.51 -12.65
CA GLU A 793 -26.83 -29.76 -12.97
C GLU A 793 -26.07 -28.44 -13.12
N THR A 794 -24.73 -28.47 -13.04
CA THR A 794 -23.90 -27.28 -13.23
C THR A 794 -23.79 -26.88 -14.70
N ILE A 795 -24.21 -25.67 -15.03
CA ILE A 795 -24.17 -25.13 -16.40
C ILE A 795 -22.91 -24.27 -16.61
N THR A 796 -22.06 -24.68 -17.55
CA THR A 796 -20.89 -23.93 -18.04
C THR A 796 -21.21 -23.24 -19.38
N GLY A 797 -20.36 -22.30 -19.83
CA GLY A 797 -20.50 -21.63 -21.13
C GLY A 797 -21.03 -20.18 -21.09
N ASN A 798 -21.58 -19.73 -19.96
CA ASN A 798 -21.86 -18.30 -19.76
C ASN A 798 -20.59 -17.50 -19.47
N ASP A 799 -20.61 -16.23 -19.84
CA ASP A 799 -19.48 -15.30 -19.86
C ASP A 799 -19.10 -14.76 -18.44
N GLY A 800 -18.86 -15.69 -17.51
CA GLY A 800 -18.67 -15.43 -16.07
C GLY A 800 -18.25 -16.66 -15.26
N TYR A 801 -18.88 -16.85 -14.10
CA TYR A 801 -18.79 -18.08 -13.28
C TYR A 801 -19.90 -19.08 -13.68
N PRO A 802 -19.70 -20.40 -13.47
CA PRO A 802 -20.74 -21.40 -13.72
C PRO A 802 -22.02 -21.16 -12.91
N LEU A 803 -23.16 -21.64 -13.44
CA LEU A 803 -24.38 -21.77 -12.65
C LEU A 803 -24.35 -23.13 -11.96
N TYR A 804 -23.86 -23.16 -10.72
CA TYR A 804 -23.73 -24.37 -9.92
C TYR A 804 -25.05 -25.10 -9.68
N ARG A 805 -24.98 -26.44 -9.70
CA ARG A 805 -26.06 -27.34 -9.27
C ARG A 805 -26.62 -26.92 -7.91
N ARG A 806 -27.93 -26.72 -7.87
CA ARG A 806 -28.74 -26.33 -6.72
C ARG A 806 -30.10 -27.00 -6.90
N ARG A 807 -30.22 -28.26 -6.52
CA ARG A 807 -31.47 -29.00 -6.74
C ARG A 807 -32.59 -28.46 -5.87
N SER A 808 -33.82 -28.52 -6.38
CA SER A 808 -35.04 -28.16 -5.64
C SER A 808 -35.42 -29.27 -4.66
N ILE A 809 -36.29 -29.01 -3.68
CA ILE A 809 -36.77 -30.07 -2.76
C ILE A 809 -37.47 -31.21 -3.54
N ALA A 810 -38.20 -30.88 -4.61
CA ALA A 810 -38.80 -31.88 -5.51
C ALA A 810 -37.78 -32.70 -6.33
N ASP A 811 -36.52 -32.27 -6.35
CA ASP A 811 -35.39 -32.87 -7.07
C ASP A 811 -34.31 -33.34 -6.06
N ASN A 812 -34.74 -33.84 -4.89
CA ASN A 812 -33.86 -34.34 -3.82
C ASN A 812 -32.86 -33.29 -3.27
N GLY A 813 -33.16 -32.01 -3.45
CA GLY A 813 -32.53 -30.90 -2.74
C GLY A 813 -33.05 -30.76 -1.30
N ARG A 814 -32.39 -29.92 -0.49
CA ARG A 814 -32.68 -29.80 0.94
C ARG A 814 -32.92 -28.35 1.36
N SER A 815 -33.59 -28.19 2.50
CA SER A 815 -33.75 -26.93 3.23
C SER A 815 -33.28 -27.07 4.68
N THR A 816 -33.12 -25.92 5.36
CA THR A 816 -32.77 -25.84 6.78
C THR A 816 -33.31 -24.54 7.38
N ILE A 817 -33.41 -24.46 8.70
CA ILE A 817 -33.91 -23.28 9.41
C ILE A 817 -32.74 -22.43 9.92
N VAL A 818 -32.71 -21.15 9.54
CA VAL A 818 -31.74 -20.17 10.04
C VAL A 818 -32.42 -19.11 10.89
N LYS A 819 -31.78 -18.71 12.00
CA LYS A 819 -32.28 -17.64 12.88
C LYS A 819 -31.72 -16.29 12.47
N VAL A 820 -32.59 -15.36 12.06
CA VAL A 820 -32.25 -13.98 11.70
C VAL A 820 -33.15 -13.04 12.52
N ASN A 821 -32.57 -12.06 13.21
CA ASN A 821 -33.32 -11.08 14.03
C ASN A 821 -34.33 -11.72 15.02
N ARG A 822 -34.00 -12.89 15.59
CA ARG A 822 -34.87 -13.74 16.45
C ARG A 822 -36.06 -14.40 15.75
N GLN A 823 -36.20 -14.27 14.43
CA GLN A 823 -37.15 -15.03 13.61
C GLN A 823 -36.47 -16.28 13.04
N GLU A 824 -37.24 -17.35 12.87
CA GLU A 824 -36.83 -18.57 12.17
C GLU A 824 -37.25 -18.48 10.70
N ILE A 825 -36.30 -18.64 9.79
CA ILE A 825 -36.49 -18.52 8.35
C ILE A 825 -36.00 -19.82 7.71
N GLU A 826 -36.87 -20.49 6.94
CA GLU A 826 -36.47 -21.63 6.12
C GLU A 826 -35.68 -21.14 4.89
N VAL A 827 -34.52 -21.76 4.65
CA VAL A 827 -33.67 -21.50 3.49
C VAL A 827 -33.25 -22.81 2.84
N ASP A 828 -33.22 -22.82 1.51
CA ASP A 828 -32.83 -23.96 0.69
C ASP A 828 -31.51 -23.74 -0.06
N ASN A 829 -31.20 -24.66 -0.97
CA ASN A 829 -30.05 -24.62 -1.87
C ASN A 829 -29.87 -23.29 -2.65
N ARG A 830 -30.88 -22.41 -2.75
CA ARG A 830 -30.73 -21.07 -3.38
C ARG A 830 -29.83 -20.12 -2.58
N TRP A 831 -29.61 -20.39 -1.30
CA TRP A 831 -28.88 -19.51 -0.37
C TRP A 831 -27.43 -19.93 -0.12
N ILE A 832 -27.01 -21.10 -0.59
CA ILE A 832 -25.68 -21.64 -0.30
C ILE A 832 -24.60 -20.96 -1.15
N VAL A 833 -23.54 -20.49 -0.52
CA VAL A 833 -22.32 -20.00 -1.17
C VAL A 833 -21.49 -21.21 -1.66
N PRO A 834 -21.06 -21.27 -2.93
CA PRO A 834 -20.30 -22.41 -3.46
C PRO A 834 -19.08 -22.76 -2.61
N TYR A 835 -18.90 -24.03 -2.29
CA TYR A 835 -17.87 -24.48 -1.35
C TYR A 835 -17.27 -25.80 -1.80
N SER A 836 -16.00 -26.05 -1.45
CA SER A 836 -15.43 -27.39 -1.56
C SER A 836 -15.65 -28.15 -0.25
N PRO A 837 -16.24 -29.37 -0.27
CA PRO A 837 -16.46 -30.19 0.92
C PRO A 837 -15.20 -30.38 1.76
N VAL A 838 -14.09 -30.77 1.11
CA VAL A 838 -12.81 -31.04 1.80
C VAL A 838 -12.27 -29.80 2.51
N LEU A 839 -12.23 -28.64 1.84
CA LEU A 839 -11.71 -27.40 2.42
C LEU A 839 -12.60 -26.90 3.57
N SER A 840 -13.91 -26.95 3.39
CA SER A 840 -14.88 -26.46 4.38
C SER A 840 -14.82 -27.29 5.65
N LYS A 841 -14.87 -28.63 5.53
CA LYS A 841 -14.74 -29.54 6.67
C LYS A 841 -13.38 -29.45 7.35
N THR A 842 -12.30 -29.25 6.58
CA THR A 842 -10.94 -29.06 7.09
C THR A 842 -10.81 -27.81 7.98
N PHE A 843 -11.29 -26.66 7.52
CA PHE A 843 -11.03 -25.37 8.18
C PHE A 843 -12.19 -24.84 9.02
N LYS A 844 -13.40 -25.39 8.92
CA LYS A 844 -14.60 -24.98 9.68
C LYS A 844 -14.83 -23.46 9.67
N ALA A 845 -14.78 -22.88 8.47
CA ALA A 845 -14.82 -21.43 8.22
C ALA A 845 -15.54 -21.12 6.89
N HIS A 846 -15.88 -19.85 6.67
CA HIS A 846 -16.48 -19.41 5.40
C HIS A 846 -15.43 -19.43 4.27
N ILE A 847 -15.51 -20.44 3.41
CA ILE A 847 -14.62 -20.66 2.26
C ILE A 847 -15.43 -20.76 0.97
N ASN A 848 -15.47 -19.68 0.18
CA ASN A 848 -16.08 -19.72 -1.15
C ASN A 848 -15.09 -20.37 -2.14
N VAL A 849 -15.56 -21.27 -3.00
CA VAL A 849 -14.75 -21.89 -4.07
C VAL A 849 -15.49 -21.76 -5.40
N GLU A 850 -14.89 -21.04 -6.34
CA GLU A 850 -15.44 -20.75 -7.65
C GLU A 850 -14.52 -21.32 -8.75
N SER A 851 -15.11 -21.87 -9.81
CA SER A 851 -14.43 -22.36 -11.01
C SER A 851 -14.30 -21.21 -12.02
N CYS A 852 -13.08 -20.98 -12.49
CA CYS A 852 -12.74 -19.84 -13.32
C CYS A 852 -12.98 -20.14 -14.80
N HIS A 853 -14.24 -20.07 -15.24
CA HIS A 853 -14.62 -20.48 -16.60
C HIS A 853 -14.36 -19.46 -17.72
N SER A 854 -14.17 -18.17 -17.42
CA SER A 854 -14.02 -17.10 -18.43
C SER A 854 -12.92 -16.07 -18.10
N VAL A 855 -12.47 -15.32 -19.12
CA VAL A 855 -11.54 -14.18 -18.96
C VAL A 855 -12.19 -13.02 -18.20
N LYS A 856 -13.53 -12.90 -18.22
CA LYS A 856 -14.26 -11.90 -17.41
C LYS A 856 -14.10 -12.16 -15.91
N SER A 857 -14.08 -13.44 -15.49
CA SER A 857 -13.73 -13.80 -14.11
C SER A 857 -12.32 -13.35 -13.74
N ILE A 858 -11.33 -13.43 -14.64
CA ILE A 858 -9.96 -12.96 -14.40
C ILE A 858 -9.93 -11.46 -14.07
N LYS A 859 -10.57 -10.61 -14.89
CA LYS A 859 -10.63 -9.16 -14.63
C LYS A 859 -11.27 -8.84 -13.27
N TYR A 860 -12.34 -9.55 -12.92
CA TYR A 860 -13.01 -9.40 -11.63
C TYR A 860 -12.13 -9.87 -10.46
N ILE A 861 -11.41 -10.98 -10.60
CA ILE A 861 -10.58 -11.54 -9.52
C ILE A 861 -9.27 -10.77 -9.33
N CYS A 862 -8.59 -10.38 -10.42
CA CYS A 862 -7.37 -9.55 -10.34
C CYS A 862 -7.64 -8.25 -9.57
N LYS A 863 -8.83 -7.64 -9.74
CA LYS A 863 -9.27 -6.49 -8.93
C LYS A 863 -9.19 -6.77 -7.43
N TYR A 864 -9.58 -7.94 -6.94
CA TYR A 864 -9.51 -8.28 -5.50
C TYR A 864 -8.10 -8.65 -5.06
N VAL A 865 -7.34 -9.38 -5.89
CA VAL A 865 -5.93 -9.72 -5.61
C VAL A 865 -5.05 -8.46 -5.48
N THR A 866 -5.45 -7.35 -6.11
CA THR A 866 -4.65 -6.12 -6.20
C THR A 866 -5.34 -4.88 -5.64
N LYS A 867 -6.50 -5.06 -4.98
CA LYS A 867 -7.16 -4.00 -4.22
C LYS A 867 -6.27 -3.61 -3.05
N GLY A 868 -5.98 -2.31 -2.90
CA GLY A 868 -5.35 -1.79 -1.69
C GLY A 868 -6.30 -1.86 -0.50
N SER A 869 -5.85 -1.38 0.67
CA SER A 869 -6.77 -1.00 1.75
C SER A 869 -7.86 -0.07 1.19
N ASP A 870 -9.08 -0.14 1.72
CA ASP A 870 -10.14 0.77 1.27
C ASP A 870 -9.65 2.22 1.33
N MET A 871 -9.89 2.98 0.26
CA MET A 871 -9.53 4.39 0.15
C MET A 871 -10.78 5.24 -0.05
N ALA A 872 -10.85 6.37 0.65
CA ALA A 872 -11.84 7.38 0.36
C ALA A 872 -11.42 8.19 -0.88
N MET A 873 -12.37 8.41 -1.79
CA MET A 873 -12.25 9.42 -2.83
C MET A 873 -12.29 10.81 -2.17
N ILE A 874 -11.12 11.39 -1.90
CA ILE A 874 -10.98 12.77 -1.43
C ILE A 874 -10.40 13.56 -2.61
N GLY A 875 -11.10 14.60 -3.05
CA GLY A 875 -10.51 15.60 -3.94
C GLY A 875 -9.40 16.33 -3.18
N ILE A 876 -8.15 16.13 -3.60
CA ILE A 876 -6.99 16.65 -2.87
C ILE A 876 -6.80 18.13 -3.23
N SER A 877 -7.06 19.01 -2.26
CA SER A 877 -6.69 20.43 -2.34
C SER A 877 -5.18 20.56 -2.49
N ALA A 878 -4.72 21.34 -3.48
CA ALA A 878 -3.31 21.41 -3.83
C ALA A 878 -2.46 22.19 -2.79
N GLY A 879 -1.82 21.45 -1.89
CA GLY A 879 -0.58 21.84 -1.23
C GLY A 879 0.47 20.78 -1.54
N ASN A 880 1.42 21.08 -2.44
CA ASN A 880 2.32 20.12 -3.09
C ASN A 880 1.59 18.88 -3.67
N SER A 881 1.11 19.01 -4.91
CA SER A 881 0.52 17.91 -5.71
C SER A 881 1.41 16.68 -5.90
N ASN A 882 2.69 16.76 -5.53
CA ASN A 882 3.74 15.77 -5.84
C ASN A 882 4.30 15.04 -4.58
N ASP A 883 3.74 15.22 -3.37
CA ASP A 883 4.09 14.39 -2.20
C ASP A 883 3.18 13.15 -2.12
N GLU A 884 3.66 12.01 -2.65
CA GLU A 884 2.93 10.73 -2.64
C GLU A 884 2.64 10.22 -1.20
N ILE A 885 3.39 10.67 -0.19
CA ILE A 885 3.20 10.27 1.21
C ILE A 885 1.94 10.93 1.79
N ILE A 886 1.72 12.23 1.53
CA ILE A 886 0.54 12.95 2.01
C ILE A 886 -0.73 12.34 1.39
N GLN A 887 -0.72 12.11 0.08
CA GLN A 887 -1.84 11.49 -0.63
C GLN A 887 -2.17 10.09 -0.07
N TYR A 888 -1.14 9.29 0.22
CA TYR A 888 -1.28 7.97 0.82
C TYR A 888 -1.89 8.02 2.23
N GLN A 889 -1.48 8.98 3.06
CA GLN A 889 -1.99 9.12 4.43
C GLN A 889 -3.44 9.62 4.48
N MET A 890 -3.87 10.49 3.56
CA MET A 890 -5.22 11.08 3.57
C MET A 890 -6.32 10.08 3.18
N GLY A 891 -6.07 9.19 2.22
CA GLY A 891 -7.09 8.31 1.66
C GLY A 891 -7.49 7.12 2.54
N ARG A 892 -6.61 6.66 3.43
CA ARG A 892 -6.63 5.28 3.96
C ARG A 892 -7.58 5.05 5.15
N TYR A 893 -8.17 3.85 5.19
CA TYR A 893 -8.77 3.27 6.40
C TYR A 893 -7.82 2.21 7.01
N VAL A 894 -7.78 2.14 8.36
CA VAL A 894 -7.03 1.12 9.11
C VAL A 894 -7.94 0.51 10.18
N SER A 895 -7.90 -0.81 10.31
CA SER A 895 -8.60 -1.56 11.38
C SER A 895 -7.63 -2.23 12.36
N SER A 896 -8.08 -2.55 13.59
CA SER A 896 -7.19 -3.16 14.60
C SER A 896 -6.64 -4.55 14.24
N ASN A 897 -7.35 -5.34 13.41
CA ASN A 897 -6.83 -6.60 12.84
C ASN A 897 -5.77 -6.36 11.76
N GLU A 898 -5.96 -5.35 10.91
CA GLU A 898 -4.96 -4.96 9.91
C GLU A 898 -3.70 -4.45 10.60
N ALA A 899 -3.86 -3.56 11.59
CA ALA A 899 -2.78 -3.04 12.41
C ALA A 899 -1.96 -4.18 13.04
N MET A 900 -2.63 -5.19 13.62
CA MET A 900 -1.95 -6.37 14.18
C MET A 900 -1.15 -7.16 13.14
N TRP A 901 -1.74 -7.44 11.97
CA TRP A 901 -1.06 -8.14 10.87
C TRP A 901 0.19 -7.39 10.41
N ARG A 902 0.11 -6.05 10.38
CA ARG A 902 1.19 -5.15 10.00
C ARG A 902 2.27 -5.05 11.08
N ILE A 903 1.91 -4.96 12.37
CA ILE A 903 2.85 -4.99 13.51
C ILE A 903 3.69 -6.27 13.46
N PHE A 904 3.05 -7.43 13.30
CA PHE A 904 3.75 -8.71 13.13
C PHE A 904 4.43 -8.90 11.76
N SER A 905 4.36 -7.92 10.87
CA SER A 905 4.98 -7.93 9.53
C SER A 905 4.61 -9.17 8.70
N PHE A 906 3.37 -9.64 8.82
CA PHE A 906 2.89 -10.78 8.04
C PHE A 906 2.72 -10.41 6.56
N PRO A 907 3.08 -11.28 5.60
CA PRO A 907 2.89 -11.03 4.18
C PRO A 907 1.42 -10.76 3.84
N ILE A 908 1.16 -9.76 3.01
CA ILE A 908 -0.19 -9.48 2.48
C ILE A 908 -0.40 -10.23 1.16
N HIS A 909 0.62 -10.30 0.32
CA HIS A 909 0.61 -11.05 -0.93
C HIS A 909 1.72 -12.11 -0.90
N GLU A 910 1.41 -13.33 -1.33
CA GLU A 910 2.40 -14.32 -1.76
C GLU A 910 2.01 -14.90 -3.11
N ARG A 911 2.98 -15.52 -3.78
CA ARG A 911 2.84 -16.10 -5.12
C ARG A 911 3.95 -17.10 -5.41
N TYR A 912 3.66 -18.01 -6.34
CA TYR A 912 4.62 -18.94 -6.91
C TYR A 912 4.29 -19.17 -8.38
N PRO A 913 5.27 -19.25 -9.31
CA PRO A 913 6.71 -19.03 -9.10
C PRO A 913 7.09 -17.60 -8.73
N ALA A 914 8.39 -17.30 -8.59
CA ALA A 914 8.86 -15.93 -8.38
C ALA A 914 8.86 -15.14 -9.71
N VAL A 915 8.48 -13.86 -9.65
CA VAL A 915 8.57 -12.91 -10.78
C VAL A 915 9.74 -11.96 -10.53
N ILE A 916 10.66 -11.89 -11.50
CA ILE A 916 11.78 -10.97 -11.56
C ILE A 916 11.45 -9.85 -12.54
N HIS A 917 11.60 -8.60 -12.11
CA HIS A 917 11.31 -7.42 -12.94
C HIS A 917 12.52 -7.08 -13.81
N LEU A 918 12.27 -6.92 -15.10
CA LEU A 918 13.27 -6.69 -16.13
C LEU A 918 13.11 -5.27 -16.68
N ALA A 919 14.14 -4.45 -16.48
CA ALA A 919 14.23 -3.07 -16.94
C ALA A 919 14.06 -2.97 -18.47
N VAL A 920 13.41 -1.90 -18.91
CA VAL A 920 13.37 -1.45 -20.30
C VAL A 920 13.64 0.05 -20.30
N HIS A 921 14.56 0.47 -21.14
CA HIS A 921 14.91 1.86 -21.43
C HIS A 921 15.68 1.89 -22.74
N LEU A 922 15.67 3.02 -23.44
CA LEU A 922 16.56 3.26 -24.57
C LEU A 922 18.03 3.29 -24.11
N GLU A 923 18.95 3.30 -25.06
CA GLU A 923 20.37 3.49 -24.77
C GLU A 923 20.61 4.75 -23.93
N ASN A 924 21.41 4.63 -22.86
CA ASN A 924 21.62 5.68 -21.85
C ASN A 924 20.35 6.15 -21.09
N GLY A 925 19.16 5.62 -21.38
CA GLY A 925 17.90 5.98 -20.72
C GLY A 925 17.67 5.36 -19.34
N GLN A 926 18.66 4.66 -18.76
CA GLN A 926 18.50 4.00 -17.45
C GLN A 926 18.17 4.99 -16.33
N ARG A 927 17.27 4.60 -15.43
CA ARG A 927 17.02 5.35 -14.19
C ARG A 927 18.15 5.13 -13.19
N VAL A 928 18.81 6.22 -12.79
CA VAL A 928 19.94 6.20 -11.86
C VAL A 928 19.57 6.90 -10.56
N TYR A 929 19.88 6.24 -9.45
CA TYR A 929 19.73 6.80 -8.10
C TYR A 929 21.04 7.44 -7.66
N PHE A 930 21.03 8.71 -7.27
CA PHE A 930 22.25 9.48 -6.97
C PHE A 930 22.08 10.41 -5.77
N THR A 931 23.20 10.93 -5.27
CA THR A 931 23.31 12.04 -4.31
C THR A 931 24.14 13.13 -4.98
N VAL A 932 24.11 14.38 -4.47
CA VAL A 932 25.00 15.45 -4.99
C VAL A 932 26.47 15.00 -4.97
N GLN A 933 26.89 14.33 -3.90
CA GLN A 933 28.28 13.88 -3.69
C GLN A 933 28.72 12.75 -4.63
N ASN A 934 27.80 11.98 -5.22
CA ASN A 934 28.15 10.90 -6.16
C ASN A 934 27.57 11.10 -7.56
N ALA A 935 26.96 12.25 -7.86
CA ALA A 935 26.36 12.54 -9.16
C ALA A 935 27.37 12.33 -10.30
N ILE A 936 28.56 12.94 -10.17
CA ILE A 936 29.67 12.81 -11.15
C ILE A 936 30.08 11.33 -11.29
N GLN A 937 30.37 10.63 -10.19
CA GLN A 937 30.71 9.20 -10.22
C GLN A 937 29.61 8.34 -10.89
N ARG A 938 28.33 8.70 -10.76
CA ARG A 938 27.21 8.00 -11.39
C ARG A 938 26.98 8.38 -12.86
N VAL A 939 27.52 9.50 -13.30
CA VAL A 939 27.65 9.87 -14.72
C VAL A 939 28.83 9.10 -15.33
N ASP A 940 29.99 9.08 -14.68
CA ASP A 940 31.18 8.36 -15.19
C ASP A 940 31.01 6.84 -15.20
N GLN A 941 30.29 6.30 -14.21
CA GLN A 941 30.06 4.87 -14.00
C GLN A 941 28.57 4.58 -13.77
N PRO A 942 27.74 4.57 -14.84
CA PRO A 942 26.33 4.23 -14.73
C PRO A 942 26.13 2.82 -14.17
N PRO A 943 25.21 2.62 -13.20
CA PRO A 943 24.94 1.31 -12.63
C PRO A 943 24.23 0.41 -13.65
N SER A 944 24.80 -0.77 -13.91
CA SER A 944 24.23 -1.75 -14.85
C SER A 944 22.80 -2.13 -14.49
N THR A 945 21.93 -2.19 -15.50
CA THR A 945 20.55 -2.64 -15.37
C THR A 945 20.45 -4.12 -15.73
N THR A 946 19.29 -4.73 -15.49
CA THR A 946 19.04 -6.10 -15.96
C THR A 946 19.13 -6.23 -17.48
N LEU A 947 18.93 -5.13 -18.22
CA LEU A 947 18.96 -5.06 -19.69
C LEU A 947 20.39 -4.93 -20.20
N THR A 948 21.16 -3.94 -19.73
CA THR A 948 22.55 -3.78 -20.16
C THR A 948 23.37 -5.02 -19.79
N SER A 949 23.16 -5.59 -18.59
CA SER A 949 23.84 -6.83 -18.23
C SER A 949 23.29 -8.09 -18.90
N PHE A 950 22.14 -8.04 -19.58
CA PHE A 950 21.72 -9.12 -20.47
C PHE A 950 22.50 -9.05 -21.79
N PHE A 951 22.76 -7.85 -22.31
CA PHE A 951 23.67 -7.64 -23.44
C PHE A 951 25.10 -8.14 -23.12
N ASP A 952 25.69 -7.71 -21.99
CA ASP A 952 27.00 -8.21 -21.49
C ASP A 952 27.04 -9.76 -21.39
N LEU A 953 25.90 -10.37 -21.02
CA LEU A 953 25.77 -11.82 -20.86
C LEU A 953 25.70 -12.52 -22.22
N CYS A 954 25.02 -11.95 -23.21
CA CYS A 954 24.95 -12.51 -24.56
C CYS A 954 26.29 -12.42 -25.29
N GLU A 955 27.12 -11.41 -24.99
CA GLU A 955 28.51 -11.38 -25.49
C GLU A 955 29.37 -12.52 -24.93
N THR A 956 29.14 -12.93 -23.67
CA THR A 956 30.07 -13.78 -22.90
C THR A 956 29.59 -15.21 -22.64
N ASP A 957 28.32 -15.54 -22.88
CA ASP A 957 27.73 -16.86 -22.63
C ASP A 957 26.88 -17.31 -23.83
N GLU A 958 27.38 -18.30 -24.58
CA GLU A 958 26.70 -18.89 -25.75
C GLU A 958 25.27 -19.37 -25.45
N PHE A 959 25.01 -19.86 -24.22
CA PHE A 959 23.65 -20.29 -23.86
C PHE A 959 22.71 -19.10 -23.74
N ALA A 960 23.18 -17.94 -23.25
CA ALA A 960 22.37 -16.74 -23.15
C ALA A 960 21.98 -16.18 -24.53
N GLN A 961 22.82 -16.38 -25.56
CA GLN A 961 22.50 -16.01 -26.95
C GLN A 961 21.27 -16.76 -27.48
N THR A 962 20.92 -17.92 -26.90
CA THR A 962 19.71 -18.68 -27.30
C THR A 962 18.42 -18.17 -26.66
N LEU A 963 18.47 -17.20 -25.74
CA LEU A 963 17.32 -16.79 -24.91
C LEU A 963 16.70 -15.47 -25.35
N LEU A 964 15.38 -15.37 -25.22
CA LEU A 964 14.70 -14.08 -25.14
C LEU A 964 14.96 -13.42 -23.78
N TYR A 965 14.91 -12.09 -23.72
CA TYR A 965 15.18 -11.35 -22.49
C TYR A 965 14.26 -11.75 -21.31
N SER A 966 13.00 -12.07 -21.59
CA SER A 966 12.04 -12.57 -20.58
C SER A 966 12.37 -13.95 -20.01
N GLU A 967 13.19 -14.75 -20.70
CA GLU A 967 13.54 -16.12 -20.31
C GLU A 967 14.80 -16.18 -19.45
N VAL A 968 15.66 -15.16 -19.50
CA VAL A 968 16.91 -15.07 -18.72
C VAL A 968 16.71 -15.44 -17.24
N PRO A 969 15.67 -14.95 -16.51
CA PRO A 969 15.48 -15.30 -15.10
C PRO A 969 15.20 -16.79 -14.85
N ARG A 970 14.77 -17.55 -15.86
CA ARG A 970 14.53 -18.99 -15.76
C ARG A 970 15.84 -19.75 -15.49
N TYR A 971 16.93 -19.32 -16.14
CA TYR A 971 18.24 -19.99 -16.16
C TYR A 971 19.34 -19.23 -15.39
N TYR A 972 19.18 -17.91 -15.23
CA TYR A 972 20.12 -17.02 -14.54
C TYR A 972 19.45 -16.39 -13.31
N THR A 973 20.27 -15.95 -12.35
CA THR A 973 19.83 -15.20 -11.17
C THR A 973 20.46 -13.82 -11.18
N TRP A 974 19.66 -12.78 -10.95
CA TRP A 974 20.13 -11.41 -10.81
C TRP A 974 20.78 -11.20 -9.45
N VAL A 975 22.09 -10.90 -9.43
CA VAL A 975 22.83 -10.63 -8.20
C VAL A 975 22.85 -9.13 -7.94
N GLN A 976 21.89 -8.67 -7.13
CA GLN A 976 21.63 -7.24 -6.89
C GLN A 976 22.84 -6.45 -6.35
N SER A 977 23.75 -7.09 -5.61
CA SER A 977 24.96 -6.46 -5.06
C SER A 977 26.06 -6.21 -6.09
N SER A 978 26.21 -7.10 -7.07
CA SER A 978 27.21 -6.97 -8.15
C SER A 978 26.62 -6.46 -9.46
N LYS A 979 25.28 -6.31 -9.54
CA LYS A 979 24.53 -5.89 -10.74
C LYS A 979 24.84 -6.76 -11.97
N LYS A 980 24.92 -8.08 -11.79
CA LYS A 980 25.21 -9.04 -12.88
C LYS A 980 24.29 -10.26 -12.82
N TRP A 981 24.07 -10.86 -13.98
CA TRP A 981 23.47 -12.19 -14.10
C TRP A 981 24.52 -13.27 -13.76
N GLN A 982 24.07 -14.35 -13.11
CA GLN A 982 24.88 -15.55 -12.88
C GLN A 982 24.06 -16.80 -13.20
N ARG A 983 24.67 -17.80 -13.85
CA ARG A 983 24.04 -19.12 -14.09
C ARG A 983 23.51 -19.69 -12.78
N ARG A 984 22.29 -20.24 -12.81
CA ARG A 984 21.70 -20.93 -11.66
C ARG A 984 22.51 -22.17 -11.31
N LYS A 985 22.69 -22.40 -10.01
CA LYS A 985 23.43 -23.56 -9.45
C LYS A 985 22.50 -24.67 -8.96
N GLN A 986 21.19 -24.48 -9.11
CA GLN A 986 20.11 -25.35 -8.62
C GLN A 986 18.91 -25.20 -9.56
N GLY A 987 18.20 -26.30 -9.80
CA GLY A 987 17.08 -26.38 -10.73
C GLY A 987 17.05 -27.72 -11.46
N HIS A 988 16.24 -27.81 -12.52
CA HIS A 988 16.27 -28.93 -13.44
C HIS A 988 17.43 -28.73 -14.43
N PRO A 989 18.36 -29.71 -14.58
CA PRO A 989 19.39 -29.66 -15.61
C PRO A 989 18.77 -29.47 -16.99
N VAL A 990 19.35 -28.60 -17.82
CA VAL A 990 18.87 -28.36 -19.18
C VAL A 990 19.45 -29.44 -20.10
N PRO A 991 18.63 -30.24 -20.81
CA PRO A 991 19.13 -31.22 -21.78
C PRO A 991 20.03 -30.54 -22.83
N GLY A 992 21.16 -31.17 -23.17
CA GLY A 992 22.12 -30.62 -24.13
C GLY A 992 23.08 -29.55 -23.59
N HIS A 993 22.85 -28.97 -22.39
CA HIS A 993 23.66 -27.87 -21.87
C HIS A 993 24.25 -28.17 -20.47
N PRO A 994 25.43 -28.83 -20.40
CA PRO A 994 26.09 -29.16 -19.14
C PRO A 994 26.32 -27.95 -18.22
N GLY A 995 25.96 -28.09 -16.95
CA GLY A 995 26.11 -27.04 -15.94
C GLY A 995 25.09 -25.89 -16.05
N VAL A 996 24.10 -25.98 -16.94
CA VAL A 996 22.96 -25.06 -17.00
C VAL A 996 21.75 -25.67 -16.29
N PHE A 997 21.11 -24.87 -15.43
CA PHE A 997 19.96 -25.29 -14.64
C PHE A 997 18.79 -24.31 -14.82
N SER A 998 17.60 -24.86 -15.02
CA SER A 998 16.35 -24.10 -15.16
C SER A 998 15.50 -24.16 -13.89
N THR A 999 14.74 -23.11 -13.62
CA THR A 999 13.76 -23.03 -12.52
C THR A 999 12.48 -22.40 -13.02
N ASP A 1000 11.39 -22.47 -12.26
CA ASP A 1000 10.10 -21.92 -12.67
C ASP A 1000 10.05 -20.37 -12.63
N THR A 1001 11.18 -19.69 -12.38
CA THR A 1001 11.26 -18.23 -12.23
C THR A 1001 10.85 -17.50 -13.53
N ILE A 1002 9.96 -16.52 -13.39
CA ILE A 1002 9.39 -15.74 -14.50
C ILE A 1002 10.13 -14.40 -14.65
N GLY A 1003 10.51 -14.04 -15.87
CA GLY A 1003 10.90 -12.67 -16.21
C GLY A 1003 9.72 -11.81 -16.65
N ARG A 1004 9.50 -10.68 -15.98
CA ARG A 1004 8.52 -9.66 -16.40
C ARG A 1004 9.23 -8.40 -16.87
N ILE A 1005 9.26 -8.24 -18.18
CA ILE A 1005 9.62 -6.99 -18.87
C ILE A 1005 8.60 -5.91 -18.51
N TYR A 1006 9.04 -4.71 -18.10
CA TYR A 1006 8.13 -3.62 -17.78
C TYR A 1006 7.20 -3.26 -18.96
N THR A 1007 5.97 -2.82 -18.63
CA THR A 1007 5.01 -2.35 -19.63
C THR A 1007 5.41 -0.95 -20.07
N VAL A 1008 5.67 -0.78 -21.38
CA VAL A 1008 5.87 0.53 -22.00
C VAL A 1008 4.56 0.90 -22.72
N HIS A 1009 4.13 2.15 -22.58
CA HIS A 1009 2.93 2.66 -23.25
C HIS A 1009 3.29 3.04 -24.70
N PRO A 1010 2.45 2.78 -25.72
CA PRO A 1010 2.77 3.07 -27.13
C PRO A 1010 3.21 4.51 -27.41
N LYS A 1011 2.67 5.51 -26.69
CA LYS A 1011 3.14 6.92 -26.74
C LYS A 1011 4.63 7.13 -26.39
N ASN A 1012 5.31 6.16 -25.77
CA ASN A 1012 6.75 6.16 -25.58
C ASN A 1012 7.37 5.31 -26.70
N ASP A 1013 7.31 5.89 -27.91
CA ASP A 1013 7.34 5.22 -29.22
C ASP A 1013 8.52 4.24 -29.40
N GLU A 1014 9.73 4.75 -29.53
CA GLU A 1014 10.94 3.92 -29.70
C GLU A 1014 11.19 2.94 -28.55
N CYS A 1015 10.82 3.30 -27.32
CA CYS A 1015 10.95 2.41 -26.17
C CYS A 1015 9.91 1.26 -26.20
N PHE A 1016 8.75 1.50 -26.82
CA PHE A 1016 7.73 0.48 -27.07
C PHE A 1016 8.18 -0.50 -28.15
N TYR A 1017 8.79 -0.04 -29.25
CA TYR A 1017 9.35 -0.93 -30.26
C TYR A 1017 10.59 -1.68 -29.76
N LEU A 1018 11.49 -1.05 -29.01
CA LEU A 1018 12.57 -1.75 -28.31
C LEU A 1018 12.03 -2.87 -27.40
N ARG A 1019 10.93 -2.60 -26.67
CA ARG A 1019 10.27 -3.63 -25.86
C ARG A 1019 9.69 -4.76 -26.73
N LEU A 1020 9.18 -4.47 -27.92
CA LEU A 1020 8.67 -5.46 -28.85
C LEU A 1020 9.82 -6.36 -29.37
N LEU A 1021 10.96 -5.77 -29.73
CA LEU A 1021 12.17 -6.51 -30.10
C LEU A 1021 12.68 -7.38 -28.95
N LEU A 1022 12.74 -6.87 -27.71
CA LEU A 1022 13.15 -7.65 -26.52
C LEU A 1022 12.25 -8.87 -26.19
N VAL A 1023 11.08 -8.98 -26.83
CA VAL A 1023 10.16 -10.12 -26.71
C VAL A 1023 10.28 -11.10 -27.89
N ASN A 1024 10.92 -10.71 -29.00
CA ASN A 1024 10.98 -11.50 -30.24
C ASN A 1024 12.41 -11.80 -30.74
N VAL A 1025 13.42 -11.02 -30.32
CA VAL A 1025 14.83 -11.18 -30.72
C VAL A 1025 15.61 -11.93 -29.64
N HIS A 1026 16.22 -13.05 -30.02
CA HIS A 1026 17.06 -13.86 -29.14
C HIS A 1026 18.48 -13.31 -29.06
N GLY A 1027 19.08 -13.35 -27.86
CA GLY A 1027 20.53 -13.14 -27.68
C GLY A 1027 21.16 -11.81 -28.09
N PRO A 1028 20.47 -10.64 -28.14
CA PRO A 1028 21.09 -9.41 -28.59
C PRO A 1028 22.25 -8.98 -27.69
N LYS A 1029 23.34 -8.52 -28.31
CA LYS A 1029 24.60 -8.13 -27.65
C LYS A 1029 24.71 -6.63 -27.38
N SER A 1030 23.85 -5.80 -27.94
CA SER A 1030 23.82 -4.36 -27.69
C SER A 1030 22.50 -3.70 -28.14
N PHE A 1031 22.36 -2.40 -27.84
CA PHE A 1031 21.29 -1.55 -28.36
C PHE A 1031 21.32 -1.36 -29.89
N GLN A 1032 22.46 -1.62 -30.53
CA GLN A 1032 22.60 -1.62 -31.99
C GLN A 1032 22.30 -3.01 -32.59
N ASP A 1033 22.77 -4.07 -31.93
CA ASP A 1033 22.57 -5.45 -32.37
C ASP A 1033 21.07 -5.81 -32.40
N ILE A 1034 20.30 -5.39 -31.38
CA ILE A 1034 18.85 -5.67 -31.31
C ILE A 1034 18.00 -5.00 -32.42
N ARG A 1035 18.53 -3.95 -33.07
CA ARG A 1035 17.93 -3.29 -34.25
C ARG A 1035 18.63 -3.65 -35.57
N THR A 1036 19.47 -4.67 -35.55
CA THR A 1036 20.14 -5.20 -36.74
C THR A 1036 19.41 -6.45 -37.22
N VAL A 1037 18.84 -6.40 -38.42
CA VAL A 1037 17.99 -7.46 -38.99
C VAL A 1037 18.62 -7.92 -40.31
N ASN A 1038 18.86 -9.22 -40.46
CA ASN A 1038 19.50 -9.80 -41.65
C ASN A 1038 20.86 -9.16 -42.03
N GLY A 1039 21.60 -8.63 -41.05
CA GLY A 1039 22.88 -7.95 -41.24
C GLY A 1039 22.79 -6.44 -41.53
N GLU A 1040 21.59 -5.88 -41.65
CA GLU A 1040 21.36 -4.45 -41.83
C GLU A 1040 20.95 -3.78 -40.51
N THR A 1041 21.67 -2.74 -40.08
CA THR A 1041 21.33 -1.98 -38.86
C THR A 1041 20.35 -0.85 -39.18
N TYR A 1042 19.14 -0.94 -38.63
CA TYR A 1042 18.09 0.06 -38.86
C TYR A 1042 18.25 1.28 -37.94
N VAL A 1043 17.83 2.47 -38.41
CA VAL A 1043 17.98 3.72 -37.63
C VAL A 1043 17.09 3.70 -36.39
N THR A 1044 15.83 3.30 -36.52
CA THR A 1044 14.88 3.21 -35.40
C THR A 1044 14.55 1.77 -35.03
N TYR A 1045 14.09 1.57 -33.79
CA TYR A 1045 13.52 0.30 -33.35
C TYR A 1045 12.19 0.00 -34.06
N ARG A 1046 11.44 1.03 -34.50
CA ARG A 1046 10.24 0.89 -35.33
C ARG A 1046 10.55 0.21 -36.66
N ASP A 1047 11.56 0.70 -37.40
CA ASP A 1047 11.93 0.16 -38.71
C ASP A 1047 12.38 -1.30 -38.59
N ALA A 1048 13.17 -1.63 -37.55
CA ALA A 1048 13.55 -3.00 -37.25
C ALA A 1048 12.33 -3.90 -36.95
N CYS A 1049 11.30 -3.38 -36.25
CA CYS A 1049 10.05 -4.11 -36.05
C CYS A 1049 9.27 -4.32 -37.35
N GLN A 1050 9.20 -3.31 -38.23
CA GLN A 1050 8.59 -3.45 -39.56
C GLN A 1050 9.31 -4.50 -40.40
N ARG A 1051 10.65 -4.48 -40.39
CA ARG A 1051 11.47 -5.42 -41.16
C ARG A 1051 11.35 -6.87 -40.71
N LEU A 1052 11.08 -7.08 -39.42
CA LEU A 1052 10.77 -8.37 -38.79
C LEU A 1052 9.28 -8.75 -38.87
N GLU A 1053 8.45 -8.00 -39.59
CA GLU A 1053 7.00 -8.23 -39.74
C GLU A 1053 6.25 -8.26 -38.39
N LEU A 1054 6.77 -7.55 -37.38
CA LEU A 1054 6.16 -7.42 -36.06
C LEU A 1054 5.07 -6.32 -36.00
N LEU A 1055 4.95 -5.52 -37.05
CA LEU A 1055 3.88 -4.52 -37.27
C LEU A 1055 3.05 -4.93 -38.48
N GLU A 1056 1.76 -4.58 -38.49
CA GLU A 1056 0.87 -4.83 -39.62
C GLU A 1056 1.26 -3.97 -40.84
N ASN A 1057 1.16 -4.53 -42.05
CA ASN A 1057 1.62 -3.92 -43.29
C ASN A 1057 0.47 -3.18 -44.01
N ASP A 1058 0.51 -1.84 -44.00
CA ASP A 1058 -0.55 -0.97 -44.54
C ASP A 1058 -0.69 -0.99 -46.08
N SER A 1059 0.18 -1.66 -46.83
CA SER A 1059 0.15 -1.67 -48.31
C SER A 1059 -1.20 -2.10 -48.89
N HIS A 1060 -1.94 -2.98 -48.23
CA HIS A 1060 -3.28 -3.36 -48.68
C HIS A 1060 -4.33 -2.25 -48.51
N TRP A 1061 -4.18 -1.36 -47.51
CA TRP A 1061 -5.00 -0.14 -47.38
C TRP A 1061 -4.66 0.89 -48.45
N GLU A 1062 -3.37 1.00 -48.80
CA GLU A 1062 -2.90 1.86 -49.88
C GLU A 1062 -3.49 1.43 -51.24
N HIS A 1063 -3.39 0.14 -51.60
CA HIS A 1063 -4.03 -0.38 -52.82
C HIS A 1063 -5.56 -0.17 -52.79
N THR A 1064 -6.21 -0.47 -51.66
CA THR A 1064 -7.66 -0.32 -51.47
C THR A 1064 -8.13 1.13 -51.67
N LEU A 1065 -7.38 2.12 -51.17
CA LEU A 1065 -7.70 3.54 -51.39
C LEU A 1065 -7.34 3.99 -52.81
N GLY A 1066 -6.26 3.47 -53.39
CA GLY A 1066 -5.89 3.69 -54.80
C GLY A 1066 -7.00 3.29 -55.77
N ASP A 1067 -7.54 2.08 -55.62
CA ASP A 1067 -8.65 1.58 -56.46
C ASP A 1067 -9.95 2.39 -56.25
N ALA A 1068 -10.20 2.83 -55.01
CA ALA A 1068 -11.36 3.66 -54.70
C ALA A 1068 -11.28 5.05 -55.37
N VAL A 1069 -10.11 5.68 -55.42
CA VAL A 1069 -9.90 6.98 -56.09
C VAL A 1069 -10.25 6.93 -57.58
N LEU A 1070 -10.02 5.80 -58.25
CA LEU A 1070 -10.32 5.64 -59.68
C LEU A 1070 -11.82 5.53 -60.01
N SER A 1071 -12.67 5.24 -59.02
CA SER A 1071 -14.04 4.75 -59.26
C SER A 1071 -15.12 5.33 -58.34
N SER A 1072 -14.74 5.98 -57.23
CA SER A 1072 -15.65 6.39 -56.15
C SER A 1072 -15.67 7.90 -55.95
N SER A 1073 -16.79 8.43 -55.45
CA SER A 1073 -16.88 9.85 -55.08
C SER A 1073 -16.08 10.17 -53.81
N PRO A 1074 -15.63 11.43 -53.62
CA PRO A 1074 -14.90 11.86 -52.41
C PRO A 1074 -15.57 11.46 -51.08
N HIS A 1075 -16.90 11.48 -51.01
CA HIS A 1075 -17.66 11.03 -49.84
C HIS A 1075 -17.52 9.52 -49.58
N GLN A 1076 -17.52 8.70 -50.63
CA GLN A 1076 -17.29 7.25 -50.49
C GLN A 1076 -15.85 6.96 -50.09
N ILE A 1077 -14.87 7.69 -50.62
CA ILE A 1077 -13.45 7.56 -50.24
C ILE A 1077 -13.27 7.94 -48.75
N ARG A 1078 -13.86 9.05 -48.29
CA ARG A 1078 -13.89 9.42 -46.85
C ARG A 1078 -14.55 8.34 -45.98
N THR A 1079 -15.62 7.70 -46.48
CA THR A 1079 -16.32 6.62 -45.76
C THR A 1079 -15.45 5.36 -45.65
N LEU A 1080 -14.79 4.96 -46.74
CA LEU A 1080 -13.84 3.84 -46.76
C LEU A 1080 -12.64 4.10 -45.83
N PHE A 1081 -12.09 5.31 -45.87
CA PHE A 1081 -11.02 5.73 -44.97
C PHE A 1081 -11.45 5.68 -43.50
N ALA A 1082 -12.66 6.15 -43.17
CA ALA A 1082 -13.23 6.04 -41.83
C ALA A 1082 -13.45 4.57 -41.37
N ILE A 1083 -13.82 3.66 -42.28
CA ILE A 1083 -13.89 2.22 -41.99
C ILE A 1083 -12.50 1.66 -41.67
N ILE A 1084 -11.49 1.98 -42.49
CA ILE A 1084 -10.10 1.55 -42.27
C ILE A 1084 -9.60 2.05 -40.90
N LEU A 1085 -9.79 3.34 -40.58
CA LEU A 1085 -9.42 3.91 -39.28
C LEU A 1085 -10.13 3.25 -38.09
N SER A 1086 -11.43 2.96 -38.21
CA SER A 1086 -12.26 2.50 -37.09
C SER A 1086 -12.26 0.99 -36.86
N SER A 1087 -11.99 0.20 -37.91
CA SER A 1087 -12.15 -1.25 -37.91
C SER A 1087 -10.86 -2.02 -38.22
N CYS A 1088 -9.90 -1.37 -38.88
CA CYS A 1088 -8.73 -2.01 -39.47
C CYS A 1088 -7.38 -1.51 -38.94
N PHE A 1089 -7.37 -0.46 -38.10
CA PHE A 1089 -6.23 0.00 -37.30
C PHE A 1089 -4.88 0.13 -38.06
N PRO A 1090 -4.84 0.89 -39.18
CA PRO A 1090 -3.61 1.10 -39.96
C PRO A 1090 -2.44 1.56 -39.07
N SER A 1091 -1.25 1.07 -39.38
CA SER A 1091 0.00 1.37 -38.67
C SER A 1091 0.56 2.78 -38.96
N ASN A 1092 0.17 3.41 -40.07
CA ASN A 1092 0.45 4.82 -40.38
C ASN A 1092 -0.73 5.56 -41.05
N PRO A 1093 -1.80 5.90 -40.31
CA PRO A 1093 -2.97 6.59 -40.87
C PRO A 1093 -2.66 7.99 -41.40
N GLU A 1094 -1.62 8.65 -40.89
CA GLU A 1094 -1.21 9.98 -41.33
C GLU A 1094 -0.62 9.97 -42.75
N GLU A 1095 0.10 8.91 -43.11
CA GLU A 1095 0.67 8.73 -44.45
C GLU A 1095 -0.43 8.46 -45.48
N LEU A 1096 -1.37 7.56 -45.16
CA LEU A 1096 -2.56 7.30 -45.98
C LEU A 1096 -3.40 8.58 -46.16
N TRP A 1097 -3.62 9.35 -45.08
CA TRP A 1097 -4.27 10.66 -45.18
C TRP A 1097 -3.49 11.61 -46.10
N ASN A 1098 -2.19 11.79 -45.88
CA ASN A 1098 -1.38 12.72 -46.64
C ASN A 1098 -1.33 12.38 -48.15
N LYS A 1099 -1.43 11.09 -48.50
CA LYS A 1099 -1.49 10.60 -49.87
C LYS A 1099 -2.82 10.90 -50.56
N TYR A 1100 -3.95 10.66 -49.90
CA TYR A 1100 -5.30 10.70 -50.51
C TYR A 1100 -6.19 11.89 -50.08
N LYS A 1101 -5.66 12.85 -49.29
CA LYS A 1101 -6.42 14.01 -48.78
C LYS A 1101 -7.01 14.93 -49.86
N LYS A 1102 -6.45 14.96 -51.07
CA LYS A 1102 -6.99 15.75 -52.19
C LYS A 1102 -8.26 15.10 -52.73
N ASP A 1103 -8.19 13.81 -53.03
CA ASP A 1103 -9.30 12.99 -53.52
C ASP A 1103 -10.43 12.94 -52.48
N MET A 1104 -10.08 12.88 -51.20
CA MET A 1104 -11.02 13.00 -50.07
C MET A 1104 -11.58 14.40 -49.81
N ALA A 1105 -11.15 15.45 -50.51
CA ALA A 1105 -11.62 16.83 -50.28
C ALA A 1105 -12.09 17.56 -51.56
N ASP A 1106 -12.06 16.89 -52.72
CA ASP A 1106 -12.35 17.49 -54.02
C ASP A 1106 -13.79 18.03 -54.15
N ASP A 1107 -14.78 17.32 -53.59
CA ASP A 1107 -16.18 17.77 -53.56
C ASP A 1107 -16.38 19.04 -52.70
N ILE A 1108 -15.59 19.21 -51.65
CA ILE A 1108 -15.58 20.40 -50.79
C ILE A 1108 -15.02 21.59 -51.58
N LEU A 1109 -13.90 21.39 -52.27
CA LEU A 1109 -13.30 22.40 -53.16
C LEU A 1109 -14.29 22.81 -54.27
N HIS A 1110 -14.92 21.84 -54.95
CA HIS A 1110 -15.91 22.11 -55.99
C HIS A 1110 -17.20 22.76 -55.47
N ARG A 1111 -17.58 22.53 -54.22
CA ARG A 1111 -18.70 23.22 -53.55
C ARG A 1111 -18.31 24.66 -53.21
N MET A 1112 -17.11 24.89 -52.66
CA MET A 1112 -16.62 26.23 -52.33
C MET A 1112 -16.40 27.10 -53.56
N ARG A 1113 -15.86 26.55 -54.65
CA ARG A 1113 -15.72 27.25 -55.95
C ARG A 1113 -17.06 27.77 -56.47
N ARG A 1114 -18.12 26.96 -56.37
CA ARG A 1114 -19.49 27.33 -56.76
C ARG A 1114 -20.16 28.38 -55.87
N SER A 1115 -19.61 28.68 -54.69
CA SER A 1115 -20.21 29.60 -53.71
C SER A 1115 -19.51 30.95 -53.57
N GLY A 1116 -18.45 31.25 -54.34
CA GLY A 1116 -17.91 32.61 -54.37
C GLY A 1116 -16.53 32.84 -54.99
N ASN A 1117 -15.73 31.80 -55.29
CA ASN A 1117 -14.40 31.98 -55.90
C ASN A 1117 -14.02 30.82 -56.83
N PRO A 1118 -14.15 30.96 -58.16
CA PRO A 1118 -13.81 29.91 -59.12
C PRO A 1118 -12.35 29.43 -59.05
N ASP A 1119 -11.42 30.33 -58.74
CA ASP A 1119 -9.97 30.10 -58.80
C ASP A 1119 -9.38 29.53 -57.49
N LEU A 1120 -10.23 29.29 -56.48
CA LEU A 1120 -9.84 28.71 -55.21
C LEU A 1120 -9.05 27.41 -55.40
N GLN A 1121 -7.99 27.21 -54.62
CA GLN A 1121 -7.17 25.99 -54.60
C GLN A 1121 -7.37 25.24 -53.27
N PHE A 1122 -6.88 24.00 -53.18
CA PHE A 1122 -6.87 23.26 -51.91
C PHE A 1122 -6.11 24.04 -50.83
N SER A 1123 -6.76 24.22 -49.68
CA SER A 1123 -6.24 24.98 -48.53
C SER A 1123 -6.37 24.17 -47.23
N ALA A 1124 -5.79 24.69 -46.13
CA ALA A 1124 -5.90 24.05 -44.82
C ALA A 1124 -7.35 23.92 -44.35
N GLU A 1125 -8.20 24.92 -44.63
CA GLU A 1125 -9.62 24.94 -44.30
C GLU A 1125 -10.39 23.81 -45.00
N ILE A 1126 -10.08 23.56 -46.28
CA ILE A 1126 -10.70 22.49 -47.07
C ILE A 1126 -10.31 21.10 -46.53
N TYR A 1127 -9.02 20.90 -46.20
CA TYR A 1127 -8.57 19.66 -45.58
C TYR A 1127 -9.14 19.46 -44.17
N ASN A 1128 -9.28 20.53 -43.38
CA ASN A 1128 -9.92 20.49 -42.06
C ASN A 1128 -11.39 20.10 -42.16
N GLU A 1129 -12.15 20.62 -43.14
CA GLU A 1129 -13.54 20.21 -43.34
C GLU A 1129 -13.64 18.73 -43.74
N ALA A 1130 -12.75 18.23 -44.60
CA ALA A 1130 -12.68 16.80 -44.93
C ALA A 1130 -12.38 15.94 -43.69
N LEU A 1131 -11.46 16.36 -42.82
CA LEU A 1131 -11.17 15.69 -41.55
C LEU A 1131 -12.36 15.70 -40.58
N ILE A 1132 -13.11 16.79 -40.48
CA ILE A 1132 -14.34 16.85 -39.66
C ILE A 1132 -15.39 15.85 -40.17
N LEU A 1133 -15.56 15.73 -41.48
CA LEU A 1133 -16.47 14.74 -42.07
C LEU A 1133 -16.01 13.29 -41.80
N ILE A 1134 -14.70 13.03 -41.79
CA ILE A 1134 -14.12 11.73 -41.41
C ILE A 1134 -14.31 11.46 -39.90
N GLU A 1135 -14.14 12.47 -39.03
CA GLU A 1135 -14.41 12.37 -37.59
C GLU A 1135 -15.88 11.97 -37.33
N ASP A 1136 -16.83 12.66 -37.98
CA ASP A 1136 -18.26 12.35 -37.88
C ASP A 1136 -18.57 10.91 -38.33
N LEU A 1137 -17.96 10.43 -39.41
CA LEU A 1137 -18.09 9.04 -39.88
C LEU A 1137 -17.55 8.03 -38.85
N CYS A 1138 -16.35 8.24 -38.32
CA CYS A 1138 -15.75 7.41 -37.28
C CYS A 1138 -16.58 7.40 -35.98
N LEU A 1139 -17.18 8.53 -35.60
CA LEU A 1139 -18.06 8.65 -34.42
C LEU A 1139 -19.40 7.92 -34.61
N MET A 1140 -19.94 7.91 -35.82
CA MET A 1140 -21.13 7.11 -36.16
C MET A 1140 -20.81 5.60 -36.11
N MET A 1141 -19.72 5.15 -36.72
CA MET A 1141 -19.32 3.74 -36.77
C MET A 1141 -19.01 3.16 -35.37
N SER A 1142 -18.46 3.98 -34.47
CA SER A 1142 -18.09 3.57 -33.11
C SER A 1142 -19.24 3.59 -32.07
N ASN A 1143 -20.50 3.66 -32.52
CA ASN A 1143 -21.71 3.65 -31.67
C ASN A 1143 -21.76 4.77 -30.61
N LYS A 1144 -21.08 5.90 -30.83
CA LYS A 1144 -21.08 7.09 -29.94
C LYS A 1144 -22.00 8.21 -30.43
N VAL A 1145 -23.25 7.88 -30.76
CA VAL A 1145 -24.22 8.88 -31.22
C VAL A 1145 -24.72 9.75 -30.06
N SER A 1146 -24.11 10.92 -29.88
CA SER A 1146 -24.65 12.01 -29.06
C SER A 1146 -24.33 13.41 -29.63
N ARG A 1147 -24.81 13.66 -30.86
CA ARG A 1147 -25.14 14.98 -31.44
C ARG A 1147 -24.27 16.18 -31.00
N ARG A 1148 -23.21 16.49 -31.75
CA ARG A 1148 -22.73 17.88 -31.85
C ARG A 1148 -23.76 18.69 -32.68
N LYS A 1149 -24.16 19.87 -32.20
CA LYS A 1149 -24.81 20.87 -33.06
C LYS A 1149 -23.71 21.63 -33.80
N ARG A 1150 -23.92 21.93 -35.09
CA ARG A 1150 -23.08 22.83 -35.88
C ARG A 1150 -22.76 24.11 -35.09
N ARG A 1151 -21.47 24.44 -34.95
CA ARG A 1151 -21.00 25.81 -34.82
C ARG A 1151 -20.13 26.09 -36.03
N VAL A 1152 -20.47 27.14 -36.77
CA VAL A 1152 -19.55 27.82 -37.67
C VAL A 1152 -18.74 28.77 -36.79
N ASN A 1153 -17.42 28.67 -36.90
CA ASN A 1153 -16.37 29.68 -36.72
C ASN A 1153 -15.03 28.95 -36.62
#